data_AF-A0A2V8Q7J0-F1
#
_entry.id   AF-A0A2V8Q7J0-F1
#
_cell.length_a   1.000
_cell.length_b   1.000
_cell.length_c   1.000
_cell.angle_alpha   90.00
_cell.angle_beta   90.00
_cell.angle_gamma   90.00
#
_symmetry.space_group_name_H-M   'P 1'
#
loop_
_entity.id
_entity.type
_entity.pdbx_description
1 polymer ?
#
loop_
_entity_poly.entity_id
_entity_poly.type
_entity_poly.pdbx_seq_one_letter_code
_entity_poly.pdbx_strand_id
1 'polypeptide(L)'
;SVSPVFNLPKTPADNDRFAVFRVLTGLGVADPPPRESMFDLELSQRWLMNKNLQEAVPDPESGAPVPKENLRKFMEALMHDDQASLALRKHVASRYTLVFGTSVQGAPKEVVKAAPAACSGTVTPSSPPYRRIRAYAVDPSLSTNLATAGMNEITLKVRWEPLEKGPKGEYLEVKDVDASGKAYDPVDLNDPGLLAQDGWKPSEGNAGFHQQMVYGVAMKTIEHFERALGRPVLWRPRINPIDKFDDGQFARRLEIRPHALRQANAFYSPQDIALLFGYFEAAANDPGNHVPGSKVYACLSHDIVAHETTHAILDGMHRRFNEASNPDVLALHEAFADIVALMQHFTIPEILENEIGRTRGNLKAESILGSLALQFGHATGKRGALRNAIGSLNADGGWVPLKPDPTNYQTVMTPHARGAILVAAVFDAFIAIYERRTEDLLRIYTGGTGLLPAGAIHPDLVKRLAGEAAKSAGHVLNMCIRALDYIPPVDITFGEYLRGIITADADLVSDDRYNYRVAFIEAFRKRGIYPRDLDTLSVDTLRWEGLDLKNTPAPYKQIIKKLKQYADACFYITDREKLFKRTRAQRFVLHEALKEIFEETPGFASKLGLDPSATFEVHALRRSNRIGPDGNYTPQVVVVLTQSRSIEIEGIAEPQTFRGGSTIIVDLATPRVEYAIIKNIGSATREQRANDYLKAALQDPVQALLLAPTQQERFAALHALAELG
;
A
#
# COMPACT_ATOMS: atom_id res chain seq x y z
N SER A 1 -50.75 1.08 30.35
CA SER A 1 -49.75 0.67 31.35
C SER A 1 -50.21 -0.66 31.93
N VAL A 2 -49.46 -1.74 31.69
CA VAL A 2 -49.74 -3.05 32.29
C VAL A 2 -48.69 -3.25 33.38
N SER A 3 -49.11 -3.19 34.65
CA SER A 3 -48.22 -3.47 35.77
C SER A 3 -48.19 -4.98 36.03
N PRO A 4 -47.00 -5.61 36.17
CA PRO A 4 -46.91 -7.04 36.41
C PRO A 4 -47.40 -7.41 37.82
N VAL A 5 -48.13 -8.53 37.91
CA VAL A 5 -48.64 -9.10 39.16
C VAL A 5 -47.50 -9.88 39.83
N PHE A 6 -46.99 -9.36 40.95
CA PHE A 6 -45.80 -9.88 41.63
C PHE A 6 -46.06 -11.09 42.56
N ASN A 7 -47.29 -11.59 42.65
CA ASN A 7 -47.67 -12.67 43.57
C ASN A 7 -48.13 -13.95 42.84
N LEU A 8 -47.44 -14.35 41.77
CA LEU A 8 -47.63 -15.70 41.21
C LEU A 8 -46.86 -16.71 42.08
N PRO A 9 -47.51 -17.79 42.58
CA PRO A 9 -46.79 -18.85 43.28
C PRO A 9 -45.76 -19.46 42.32
N LYS A 10 -44.49 -19.48 42.76
CA LYS A 10 -43.39 -20.03 41.98
C LYS A 10 -43.66 -21.52 41.76
N THR A 11 -43.74 -21.94 40.50
CA THR A 11 -43.78 -23.36 40.14
C THR A 11 -42.57 -24.06 40.79
N PRO A 12 -42.74 -25.22 41.44
CA PRO A 12 -41.62 -26.01 41.93
C PRO A 12 -40.58 -26.20 40.84
N ALA A 13 -39.29 -26.17 41.19
CA ALA A 13 -38.25 -26.41 40.21
C ALA A 13 -38.36 -27.83 39.67
N ASP A 14 -38.37 -27.97 38.33
CA ASP A 14 -38.26 -29.26 37.68
C ASP A 14 -36.98 -29.97 38.16
N ASN A 15 -37.07 -31.27 38.42
CA ASN A 15 -35.93 -32.07 38.83
C ASN A 15 -35.86 -33.35 38.01
N ASP A 16 -34.65 -33.85 37.85
CA ASP A 16 -34.27 -35.10 37.20
C ASP A 16 -34.24 -36.29 38.19
N ARG A 17 -34.83 -36.11 39.38
CA ARG A 17 -34.72 -37.05 40.51
C ARG A 17 -35.82 -38.12 40.47
N PHE A 18 -35.79 -38.97 39.45
CA PHE A 18 -36.71 -40.11 39.36
C PHE A 18 -36.39 -41.17 40.42
N ALA A 19 -37.42 -41.69 41.10
CA ALA A 19 -37.25 -42.63 42.21
C ALA A 19 -36.51 -43.91 41.79
N VAL A 20 -36.72 -44.36 40.56
CA VAL A 20 -36.02 -45.54 39.99
C VAL A 20 -34.54 -45.27 39.74
N PHE A 21 -34.14 -44.05 39.34
CA PHE A 21 -32.74 -43.72 39.08
C PHE A 21 -31.92 -43.68 40.36
N ARG A 22 -32.52 -43.28 41.48
CA ARG A 22 -31.87 -43.36 42.80
C ARG A 22 -31.44 -44.78 43.14
N VAL A 23 -32.25 -45.79 42.86
CA VAL A 23 -31.85 -47.19 43.10
C VAL A 23 -30.55 -47.53 42.37
N LEU A 24 -30.37 -46.96 41.18
CA LEU A 24 -29.22 -47.15 40.30
C LEU A 24 -28.01 -46.32 40.71
N THR A 25 -28.21 -45.09 41.20
CA THR A 25 -27.13 -44.11 41.47
C THR A 25 -26.71 -44.02 42.94
N GLY A 26 -27.60 -44.23 43.94
CA GLY A 26 -27.29 -44.05 45.37
C GLY A 26 -28.39 -44.49 46.37
N LEU A 27 -28.01 -44.87 47.60
CA LEU A 27 -28.90 -45.44 48.65
C LEU A 27 -29.95 -44.44 49.19
N GLY A 28 -30.99 -44.10 48.43
CA GLY A 28 -32.22 -43.47 48.94
C GLY A 28 -32.02 -42.21 49.80
N VAL A 29 -30.90 -41.49 49.63
CA VAL A 29 -30.57 -40.31 50.43
C VAL A 29 -31.37 -39.13 49.90
N ALA A 30 -31.90 -38.28 50.78
CA ALA A 30 -32.75 -37.15 50.41
C ALA A 30 -32.03 -36.14 49.49
N ASP A 31 -30.70 -36.01 49.64
CA ASP A 31 -29.83 -35.21 48.78
C ASP A 31 -28.61 -36.00 48.29
N PRO A 32 -28.58 -36.39 46.99
CA PRO A 32 -27.43 -37.08 46.42
C PRO A 32 -26.20 -36.17 46.31
N PRO A 33 -24.97 -36.69 46.46
CA PRO A 33 -23.74 -35.97 46.16
C PRO A 33 -23.73 -35.45 44.71
N PRO A 34 -23.02 -34.35 44.38
CA PRO A 34 -23.02 -33.75 43.04
C PRO A 34 -22.71 -34.74 41.90
N ARG A 35 -21.90 -35.77 42.18
CA ARG A 35 -21.56 -36.82 41.22
C ARG A 35 -22.74 -37.73 40.89
N GLU A 36 -23.59 -38.05 41.85
CA GLU A 36 -24.79 -38.85 41.64
C GLU A 36 -25.87 -38.04 40.92
N SER A 37 -26.01 -36.74 41.23
CA SER A 37 -26.88 -35.84 40.46
C SER A 37 -26.51 -35.77 38.98
N MET A 38 -25.21 -35.79 38.66
CA MET A 38 -24.76 -35.86 37.25
C MET A 38 -25.11 -37.19 36.57
N PHE A 39 -25.11 -38.30 37.31
CA PHE A 39 -25.55 -39.59 36.79
C PHE A 39 -27.07 -39.65 36.59
N ASP A 40 -27.87 -39.06 37.49
CA ASP A 40 -29.32 -38.97 37.34
C ASP A 40 -29.71 -38.13 36.11
N LEU A 41 -29.01 -37.02 35.87
CA LEU A 41 -29.18 -36.21 34.67
C LEU A 41 -28.86 -37.00 33.40
N GLU A 42 -27.71 -37.70 33.39
CA GLU A 42 -27.29 -38.52 32.26
C GLU A 42 -28.28 -39.67 32.02
N LEU A 43 -28.72 -40.36 33.07
CA LEU A 43 -29.74 -41.42 33.02
C LEU A 43 -31.05 -40.91 32.41
N SER A 44 -31.50 -39.72 32.81
CA SER A 44 -32.70 -39.09 32.27
C SER A 44 -32.58 -38.84 30.77
N GLN A 45 -31.44 -38.31 30.33
CA GLN A 45 -31.15 -38.10 28.92
C GLN A 45 -31.07 -39.42 28.15
N ARG A 46 -30.40 -40.45 28.71
CA ARG A 46 -30.31 -41.77 28.07
C ARG A 46 -31.67 -42.43 27.97
N TRP A 47 -32.49 -42.35 29.02
CA TRP A 47 -33.84 -42.89 29.03
C TRP A 47 -34.71 -42.22 27.94
N LEU A 48 -34.66 -40.90 27.80
CA LEU A 48 -35.37 -40.16 26.74
C LEU A 48 -34.97 -40.60 25.31
N MET A 49 -33.71 -41.02 25.14
CA MET A 49 -33.12 -41.29 23.81
C MET A 49 -33.03 -42.78 23.46
N ASN A 50 -33.21 -43.68 24.42
CA ASN A 50 -33.02 -45.12 24.24
C ASN A 50 -34.32 -45.88 24.48
N LYS A 51 -34.93 -46.39 23.40
CA LYS A 51 -36.20 -47.14 23.45
C LYS A 51 -36.14 -48.37 24.35
N ASN A 52 -35.00 -49.05 24.44
CA ASN A 52 -34.87 -50.24 25.29
C ASN A 52 -34.95 -49.88 26.79
N LEU A 53 -34.48 -48.67 27.17
CA LEU A 53 -34.62 -48.17 28.54
C LEU A 53 -36.06 -47.78 28.86
N GLN A 54 -36.77 -47.19 27.89
CA GLN A 54 -38.21 -46.88 28.00
C GLN A 54 -39.07 -48.13 28.06
N GLU A 55 -38.77 -49.16 27.26
CA GLU A 55 -39.51 -50.43 27.32
C GLU A 55 -39.31 -51.14 28.67
N ALA A 56 -38.10 -51.08 29.23
CA ALA A 56 -37.82 -51.66 30.53
C ALA A 56 -38.52 -50.91 31.67
N VAL A 57 -38.50 -49.57 31.64
CA VAL A 57 -39.18 -48.70 32.60
C VAL A 57 -39.95 -47.62 31.82
N PRO A 58 -41.24 -47.85 31.50
CA PRO A 58 -42.04 -46.92 30.68
C PRO A 58 -42.35 -45.60 31.36
N ASP A 59 -42.41 -45.60 32.69
CA ASP A 59 -42.65 -44.40 33.49
C ASP A 59 -41.74 -44.39 34.73
N PRO A 60 -40.63 -43.62 34.69
CA PRO A 60 -39.70 -43.50 35.80
C PRO A 60 -40.23 -42.61 36.95
N GLU A 61 -41.32 -41.86 36.74
CA GLU A 61 -42.03 -41.08 37.77
C GLU A 61 -43.11 -41.88 38.49
N SER A 62 -43.53 -43.02 37.95
CA SER A 62 -44.52 -43.87 38.61
C SER A 62 -44.00 -44.23 40.02
N GLY A 63 -44.66 -43.72 41.06
CA GLY A 63 -44.27 -43.95 42.46
C GLY A 63 -44.39 -45.41 42.92
N ALA A 64 -44.67 -46.34 41.99
CA ALA A 64 -44.76 -47.77 42.22
C ALA A 64 -43.38 -48.44 42.16
N PRO A 65 -43.13 -49.49 42.95
CA PRO A 65 -41.86 -50.22 42.88
C PRO A 65 -41.69 -50.89 41.51
N VAL A 66 -40.59 -50.59 40.81
CA VAL A 66 -40.27 -51.24 39.54
C VAL A 66 -39.99 -52.73 39.78
N PRO A 67 -40.61 -53.66 39.04
CA PRO A 67 -40.35 -55.09 39.15
C PRO A 67 -38.86 -55.40 38.95
N LYS A 68 -38.31 -56.34 39.75
CA LYS A 68 -36.88 -56.69 39.69
C LYS A 68 -36.39 -57.09 38.28
N GLU A 69 -37.25 -57.74 37.49
CA GLU A 69 -36.93 -58.14 36.12
C GLU A 69 -36.76 -56.95 35.17
N ASN A 70 -37.63 -55.94 35.32
CA ASN A 70 -37.59 -54.72 34.53
C ASN A 70 -36.37 -53.88 34.89
N LEU A 71 -36.05 -53.80 36.20
CA LEU A 71 -34.83 -53.15 36.66
C LEU A 71 -33.57 -53.84 36.14
N ARG A 72 -33.57 -55.18 36.07
CA ARG A 72 -32.46 -55.94 35.48
C ARG A 72 -32.24 -55.58 34.01
N LYS A 73 -33.31 -55.64 33.21
CA LYS A 73 -33.28 -55.25 31.79
C LYS A 73 -32.82 -53.82 31.58
N PHE A 74 -33.25 -52.90 32.45
CA PHE A 74 -32.84 -51.50 32.41
C PHE A 74 -31.33 -51.35 32.64
N MET A 75 -30.79 -51.98 33.69
CA MET A 75 -29.36 -51.92 33.98
C MET A 75 -28.52 -52.57 32.88
N GLU A 76 -28.96 -53.70 32.34
CA GLU A 76 -28.29 -54.38 31.22
C GLU A 76 -28.28 -53.53 29.95
N ALA A 77 -29.43 -52.96 29.56
CA ALA A 77 -29.54 -52.07 28.41
C ALA A 77 -28.64 -50.84 28.58
N LEU A 78 -28.54 -50.28 29.78
CA LEU A 78 -27.70 -49.12 30.06
C LEU A 78 -26.20 -49.45 30.02
N MET A 79 -25.78 -50.61 30.53
CA MET A 79 -24.37 -51.05 30.45
C MET A 79 -23.90 -51.29 29.01
N HIS A 80 -24.83 -51.65 28.11
CA HIS A 80 -24.58 -51.85 26.69
C HIS A 80 -24.88 -50.62 25.83
N ASP A 81 -25.24 -49.49 26.45
CA ASP A 81 -25.47 -48.24 25.73
C ASP A 81 -24.13 -47.56 25.40
N ASP A 82 -23.68 -47.70 24.15
CA ASP A 82 -22.41 -47.15 23.66
C ASP A 82 -22.35 -45.60 23.73
N GLN A 83 -23.51 -44.95 23.86
CA GLN A 83 -23.63 -43.49 24.01
C GLN A 83 -23.70 -43.04 25.48
N ALA A 84 -23.79 -43.98 26.43
CA ALA A 84 -23.64 -43.67 27.86
C ALA A 84 -22.16 -43.60 28.26
N SER A 85 -21.84 -42.70 29.18
CA SER A 85 -20.50 -42.47 29.68
C SER A 85 -19.93 -43.74 30.32
N LEU A 86 -18.62 -43.95 30.15
CA LEU A 86 -17.93 -45.09 30.75
C LEU A 86 -18.04 -45.06 32.29
N ALA A 87 -18.13 -43.85 32.88
CA ALA A 87 -18.30 -43.66 34.31
C ALA A 87 -19.67 -44.16 34.78
N LEU A 88 -20.76 -43.78 34.11
CA LEU A 88 -22.11 -44.24 34.43
C LEU A 88 -22.24 -45.75 34.24
N ARG A 89 -21.72 -46.30 33.14
CA ARG A 89 -21.76 -47.74 32.86
C ARG A 89 -20.97 -48.57 33.88
N LYS A 90 -19.78 -48.12 34.28
CA LYS A 90 -19.00 -48.75 35.36
C LYS A 90 -19.72 -48.66 36.71
N HIS A 91 -20.33 -47.51 37.01
CA HIS A 91 -21.11 -47.32 38.24
C HIS A 91 -22.28 -48.30 38.30
N VAL A 92 -23.08 -48.38 37.24
CA VAL A 92 -24.22 -49.31 37.13
C VAL A 92 -23.76 -50.76 37.19
N ALA A 93 -22.66 -51.13 36.53
CA ALA A 93 -22.11 -52.48 36.58
C ALA A 93 -21.68 -52.89 38.00
N SER A 94 -21.05 -51.98 38.75
CA SER A 94 -20.70 -52.21 40.15
C SER A 94 -21.93 -52.44 41.03
N ARG A 95 -23.01 -51.69 40.75
CA ARG A 95 -24.27 -51.74 41.49
C ARG A 95 -25.14 -52.95 41.12
N TYR A 96 -25.02 -53.46 39.90
CA TYR A 96 -25.77 -54.63 39.46
C TYR A 96 -25.52 -55.84 40.36
N THR A 97 -24.25 -56.07 40.71
CA THR A 97 -23.85 -57.17 41.62
C THR A 97 -24.45 -57.00 43.02
N LEU A 98 -24.52 -55.77 43.52
CA LEU A 98 -25.12 -55.44 44.83
C LEU A 98 -26.65 -55.67 44.83
N VAL A 99 -27.33 -55.39 43.72
CA VAL A 99 -28.80 -55.47 43.63
C VAL A 99 -29.30 -56.89 43.35
N PHE A 100 -28.59 -57.67 42.54
CA PHE A 100 -29.04 -59.00 42.09
C PHE A 100 -28.21 -60.17 42.61
N GLY A 101 -27.08 -59.93 43.29
CA GLY A 101 -26.21 -60.98 43.86
C GLY A 101 -25.43 -61.79 42.82
N THR A 102 -25.55 -61.45 41.53
CA THR A 102 -24.87 -62.11 40.40
C THR A 102 -24.03 -61.09 39.63
N SER A 103 -22.84 -61.49 39.19
CA SER A 103 -22.02 -60.68 38.28
C SER A 103 -22.66 -60.60 36.89
N VAL A 104 -22.60 -59.43 36.27
CA VAL A 104 -23.05 -59.21 34.88
C VAL A 104 -22.26 -60.07 33.91
N GLN A 105 -22.92 -60.69 32.92
CA GLN A 105 -22.24 -61.32 31.78
C GLN A 105 -21.85 -60.25 30.77
N GLY A 106 -20.56 -59.89 30.73
CA GLY A 106 -19.99 -58.92 29.79
C GLY A 106 -19.48 -57.65 30.46
N ALA A 107 -18.21 -57.30 30.22
CA ALA A 107 -17.63 -56.05 30.70
C ALA A 107 -18.20 -54.86 29.89
N PRO A 108 -18.42 -53.68 30.52
CA PRO A 108 -18.90 -52.50 29.79
C PRO A 108 -17.92 -52.16 28.67
N LYS A 109 -18.39 -52.11 27.42
CA LYS A 109 -17.58 -51.79 26.24
C LYS A 109 -16.85 -50.46 26.45
N GLU A 110 -15.51 -50.48 26.45
CA GLU A 110 -14.73 -49.25 26.56
C GLU A 110 -15.07 -48.31 25.40
N VAL A 111 -15.37 -47.04 25.72
CA VAL A 111 -15.52 -46.00 24.69
C VAL A 111 -14.15 -45.83 24.05
N VAL A 112 -14.00 -46.28 22.80
CA VAL A 112 -12.80 -46.01 22.01
C VAL A 112 -12.72 -44.50 21.85
N LYS A 113 -11.70 -43.88 22.46
CA LYS A 113 -11.44 -42.45 22.32
C LYS A 113 -11.35 -42.13 20.83
N ALA A 114 -12.13 -41.16 20.35
CA ALA A 114 -12.02 -40.70 18.97
C ALA A 114 -10.55 -40.44 18.66
N ALA A 115 -10.06 -40.99 17.54
CA ALA A 115 -8.66 -40.82 17.15
C ALA A 115 -8.32 -39.33 17.19
N PRO A 116 -7.23 -38.91 17.86
CA PRO A 116 -6.81 -37.52 17.83
C PRO A 116 -6.67 -37.09 16.37
N ALA A 117 -7.07 -35.85 16.07
CA ALA A 117 -6.86 -35.26 14.75
C ALA A 117 -5.41 -35.53 14.33
N ALA A 118 -5.20 -35.95 13.08
CA ALA A 118 -3.88 -36.29 12.57
C ALA A 118 -2.97 -35.06 12.69
N CYS A 119 -2.15 -35.01 13.74
CA CYS A 119 -1.06 -34.05 13.85
C CYS A 119 0.05 -34.55 12.93
N SER A 120 0.48 -33.73 11.98
CA SER A 120 1.71 -34.01 11.22
C SER A 120 2.84 -34.24 12.21
N GLY A 121 3.43 -35.44 12.21
CA GLY A 121 4.55 -35.79 13.11
C GLY A 121 5.82 -34.98 12.84
N THR A 122 5.86 -34.25 11.73
CA THR A 122 6.94 -33.36 11.33
C THR A 122 6.39 -31.97 11.04
N VAL A 123 6.76 -30.99 11.87
CA VAL A 123 6.52 -29.57 11.61
C VAL A 123 7.66 -29.05 10.73
N THR A 124 7.42 -28.91 9.43
CA THR A 124 8.38 -28.29 8.51
C THR A 124 8.31 -26.77 8.64
N PRO A 125 9.44 -26.05 8.71
CA PRO A 125 9.42 -24.59 8.72
C PRO A 125 8.83 -24.06 7.41
N SER A 126 7.85 -23.16 7.51
CA SER A 126 7.33 -22.43 6.35
C SER A 126 8.39 -21.46 5.84
N SER A 127 8.37 -21.14 4.54
CA SER A 127 9.17 -20.05 4.01
C SER A 127 8.89 -18.75 4.79
N PRO A 128 9.92 -17.98 5.15
CA PRO A 128 9.72 -16.74 5.88
C PRO A 128 8.95 -15.75 4.98
N PRO A 129 8.11 -14.88 5.55
CA PRO A 129 7.36 -13.91 4.76
C PRO A 129 8.24 -12.78 4.20
N TYR A 130 9.37 -12.49 4.87
CA TYR A 130 10.27 -11.41 4.52
C TYR A 130 11.73 -11.84 4.60
N ARG A 131 12.54 -11.30 3.69
CA ARG A 131 13.98 -11.18 3.80
C ARG A 131 14.31 -9.87 4.51
N ARG A 132 15.20 -9.94 5.49
CA ARG A 132 15.69 -8.77 6.22
C ARG A 132 17.01 -8.33 5.60
N ILE A 133 17.11 -7.05 5.23
CA ILE A 133 18.28 -6.48 4.55
C ILE A 133 18.67 -5.18 5.23
N ARG A 134 19.92 -5.08 5.68
CA ARG A 134 20.51 -3.84 6.21
C ARG A 134 20.74 -2.84 5.09
N ALA A 135 20.44 -1.59 5.36
CA ALA A 135 20.56 -0.47 4.43
C ALA A 135 21.06 0.77 5.17
N TYR A 136 21.58 1.75 4.43
CA TYR A 136 21.73 3.10 4.97
C TYR A 136 20.34 3.73 5.14
N ALA A 137 20.17 4.45 6.25
CA ALA A 137 18.95 5.16 6.53
C ALA A 137 18.79 6.35 5.60
N VAL A 138 19.86 7.15 5.46
CA VAL A 138 19.90 8.35 4.62
C VAL A 138 21.04 8.24 3.60
N ASP A 139 22.28 8.43 4.05
CA ASP A 139 23.48 8.56 3.24
C ASP A 139 24.73 8.23 4.08
N PRO A 140 25.82 7.68 3.50
CA PRO A 140 27.00 7.28 4.26
C PRO A 140 27.64 8.38 5.12
N SER A 141 27.54 9.65 4.73
CA SER A 141 28.11 10.79 5.46
C SER A 141 27.63 10.89 6.92
N LEU A 142 26.47 10.35 7.26
CA LEU A 142 25.99 10.30 8.65
C LEU A 142 26.66 9.22 9.50
N SER A 143 27.36 8.27 8.87
CA SER A 143 28.10 7.21 9.56
C SER A 143 29.44 7.69 10.10
N THR A 144 29.94 8.83 9.63
CA THR A 144 31.22 9.42 10.05
C THR A 144 31.08 10.36 11.26
N ASN A 145 29.85 10.80 11.56
CA ASN A 145 29.55 11.61 12.74
C ASN A 145 29.02 10.72 13.89
N LEU A 146 29.71 10.74 15.03
CA LEU A 146 29.38 9.92 16.20
C LEU A 146 27.93 10.13 16.69
N ALA A 147 27.40 11.36 16.56
CA ALA A 147 26.04 11.68 16.96
C ALA A 147 24.99 11.01 16.06
N THR A 148 25.33 10.60 14.83
CA THR A 148 24.41 10.04 13.83
C THR A 148 24.74 8.61 13.39
N ALA A 149 25.95 8.12 13.69
CA ALA A 149 26.46 6.84 13.19
C ALA A 149 25.63 5.62 13.61
N GLY A 150 25.14 5.58 14.85
CA GLY A 150 24.31 4.48 15.34
C GLY A 150 22.90 4.43 14.74
N MET A 151 22.49 5.47 14.01
CA MET A 151 21.11 5.67 13.54
C MET A 151 21.00 5.60 12.02
N ASN A 152 22.13 5.69 11.32
CA ASN A 152 22.18 5.62 9.86
C ASN A 152 22.14 4.17 9.33
N GLU A 153 21.96 3.18 10.20
CA GLU A 153 21.78 1.77 9.84
C GLU A 153 20.34 1.34 10.14
N ILE A 154 19.64 0.88 9.12
CA ILE A 154 18.27 0.37 9.22
C ILE A 154 18.20 -1.05 8.68
N THR A 155 17.16 -1.81 9.07
CA THR A 155 16.88 -3.12 8.48
C THR A 155 15.53 -3.11 7.77
N LEU A 156 15.56 -3.20 6.45
CA LEU A 156 14.39 -3.27 5.60
C LEU A 156 13.82 -4.69 5.61
N LYS A 157 12.50 -4.80 5.75
CA LYS A 157 11.75 -6.04 5.50
C LYS A 157 11.28 -6.00 4.05
N VAL A 158 11.90 -6.85 3.24
CA VAL A 158 11.59 -7.04 1.81
C VAL A 158 10.87 -8.38 1.65
N ARG A 159 9.85 -8.45 0.80
CA ARG A 159 9.11 -9.68 0.51
C ARG A 159 10.06 -10.83 0.16
N TRP A 160 9.77 -12.02 0.70
CA TRP A 160 10.55 -13.19 0.35
C TRP A 160 10.22 -13.66 -1.08
N GLU A 161 11.25 -13.77 -1.91
CA GLU A 161 11.17 -14.34 -3.25
C GLU A 161 12.39 -15.24 -3.55
N PRO A 162 12.24 -16.23 -4.45
CA PRO A 162 13.40 -16.92 -5.04
C PRO A 162 14.31 -15.91 -5.73
N LEU A 163 15.61 -15.99 -5.44
CA LEU A 163 16.57 -14.95 -5.81
C LEU A 163 17.88 -15.57 -6.29
N GLU A 164 18.39 -15.14 -7.44
CA GLU A 164 19.74 -15.50 -7.91
C GLU A 164 20.78 -14.46 -7.45
N LYS A 165 22.08 -14.78 -7.55
CA LYS A 165 23.19 -13.86 -7.24
C LYS A 165 23.13 -12.59 -8.09
N GLY A 166 23.54 -11.46 -7.53
CA GLY A 166 23.42 -10.15 -8.17
C GLY A 166 21.92 -9.82 -8.22
N PRO A 167 21.34 -9.53 -7.04
CA PRO A 167 20.02 -9.97 -6.63
C PRO A 167 19.02 -9.85 -7.78
N LYS A 168 18.66 -11.03 -8.31
CA LYS A 168 17.86 -11.17 -9.52
C LYS A 168 16.60 -11.94 -9.18
N GLY A 169 15.52 -11.19 -9.01
CA GLY A 169 14.22 -11.68 -8.56
C GLY A 169 13.16 -11.61 -9.65
N GLU A 170 11.91 -11.44 -9.26
CA GLU A 170 10.79 -11.23 -10.20
C GLU A 170 10.76 -9.80 -10.75
N TYR A 171 11.10 -8.80 -9.94
CA TYR A 171 10.97 -7.39 -10.29
C TYR A 171 12.26 -6.72 -10.74
N LEU A 172 13.38 -7.11 -10.13
CA LEU A 172 14.66 -6.40 -10.25
C LEU A 172 15.78 -7.37 -10.63
N GLU A 173 16.79 -6.83 -11.31
CA GLU A 173 18.07 -7.49 -11.57
C GLU A 173 19.20 -6.49 -11.34
N VAL A 174 20.10 -6.78 -10.40
CA VAL A 174 21.26 -5.90 -10.15
C VAL A 174 22.44 -6.39 -10.98
N LYS A 175 22.89 -5.54 -11.91
CA LYS A 175 24.09 -5.78 -12.73
C LYS A 175 25.12 -4.71 -12.43
N ASP A 176 26.20 -5.13 -11.79
CA ASP A 176 27.20 -4.21 -11.30
C ASP A 176 28.45 -4.21 -12.17
N VAL A 177 28.41 -3.40 -13.22
CA VAL A 177 29.55 -3.10 -14.10
C VAL A 177 29.77 -1.60 -14.06
N ASP A 178 30.99 -1.16 -13.72
CA ASP A 178 31.28 0.26 -13.68
C ASP A 178 31.57 0.88 -15.05
N ALA A 179 31.66 2.21 -15.09
CA ALA A 179 31.96 2.99 -16.27
C ALA A 179 33.29 2.61 -16.96
N SER A 180 34.20 1.90 -16.29
CA SER A 180 35.45 1.39 -16.89
C SER A 180 35.31 -0.02 -17.49
N GLY A 181 34.12 -0.63 -17.38
CA GLY A 181 33.85 -2.00 -17.82
C GLY A 181 34.23 -3.07 -16.78
N LYS A 182 34.61 -2.68 -15.56
CA LYS A 182 34.92 -3.64 -14.49
C LYS A 182 33.61 -4.18 -13.90
N ALA A 183 33.46 -5.50 -13.95
CA ALA A 183 32.37 -6.20 -13.27
C ALA A 183 32.73 -6.46 -11.80
N TYR A 184 31.79 -6.22 -10.89
CA TYR A 184 31.89 -6.55 -9.47
C TYR A 184 31.25 -7.91 -9.19
N ASP A 185 31.76 -8.61 -8.15
CA ASP A 185 31.21 -9.91 -7.78
C ASP A 185 29.74 -9.77 -7.36
N PRO A 186 28.83 -10.60 -7.92
CA PRO A 186 27.41 -10.51 -7.64
C PRO A 186 27.10 -11.03 -6.22
N VAL A 187 26.43 -10.21 -5.39
CA VAL A 187 26.08 -10.60 -4.01
C VAL A 187 25.05 -11.72 -3.99
N ASP A 188 25.25 -12.70 -3.10
CA ASP A 188 24.32 -13.82 -2.88
C ASP A 188 23.51 -13.60 -1.59
N LEU A 189 22.35 -12.96 -1.68
CA LEU A 189 21.51 -12.73 -0.50
C LEU A 189 20.87 -14.01 0.07
N ASN A 190 21.04 -15.18 -0.56
CA ASN A 190 20.67 -16.48 -0.02
C ASN A 190 21.80 -17.19 0.72
N ASP A 191 23.00 -16.60 0.77
CA ASP A 191 24.08 -17.12 1.59
C ASP A 191 23.62 -17.23 3.06
N PRO A 192 23.77 -18.40 3.72
CA PRO A 192 23.32 -18.59 5.10
C PRO A 192 23.94 -17.59 6.10
N GLY A 193 25.19 -17.16 5.86
CA GLY A 193 25.88 -16.17 6.68
C GLY A 193 25.26 -14.79 6.55
N LEU A 194 24.91 -14.37 5.32
CA LEU A 194 24.20 -13.11 5.08
C LEU A 194 22.76 -13.17 5.61
N LEU A 195 22.04 -14.27 5.41
CA LEU A 195 20.69 -14.45 5.97
C LEU A 195 20.66 -14.33 7.49
N ALA A 196 21.64 -14.92 8.19
CA ALA A 196 21.75 -14.84 9.64
C ALA A 196 22.12 -13.43 10.16
N GLN A 197 22.66 -12.57 9.30
CA GLN A 197 23.13 -11.23 9.65
C GLN A 197 22.21 -10.11 9.18
N ASP A 198 21.07 -10.42 8.54
CA ASP A 198 20.24 -9.45 7.82
C ASP A 198 20.99 -8.77 6.65
N GLY A 199 21.91 -9.48 5.99
CA GLY A 199 22.75 -8.97 4.89
C GLY A 199 24.11 -8.42 5.35
N TRP A 200 24.81 -7.74 4.44
CA TRP A 200 26.04 -7.03 4.74
C TRP A 200 25.78 -5.86 5.69
N LYS A 201 26.75 -5.55 6.56
CA LYS A 201 26.72 -4.28 7.28
C LYS A 201 26.91 -3.10 6.31
N PRO A 202 26.30 -1.93 6.58
CA PRO A 202 26.52 -0.75 5.77
C PRO A 202 28.00 -0.40 5.61
N SER A 203 28.41 -0.17 4.35
CA SER A 203 29.80 0.07 3.98
C SER A 203 29.91 0.79 2.64
N GLU A 204 30.69 1.87 2.61
CA GLU A 204 31.03 2.63 1.38
C GLU A 204 32.03 1.91 0.46
N GLY A 205 32.77 0.93 0.99
CA GLY A 205 33.83 0.23 0.28
C GLY A 205 33.44 -1.15 -0.24
N ASN A 206 32.25 -1.64 0.09
CA ASN A 206 31.81 -3.00 -0.24
C ASN A 206 30.77 -2.98 -1.35
N ALA A 207 31.18 -3.34 -2.57
CA ALA A 207 30.26 -3.43 -3.72
C ALA A 207 29.09 -4.39 -3.49
N GLY A 208 29.29 -5.48 -2.71
CA GLY A 208 28.20 -6.39 -2.33
C GLY A 208 27.14 -5.72 -1.45
N PHE A 209 27.53 -4.77 -0.60
CA PHE A 209 26.59 -3.91 0.13
C PHE A 209 25.88 -2.92 -0.82
N HIS A 210 26.59 -2.34 -1.79
CA HIS A 210 25.95 -1.40 -2.75
C HIS A 210 24.83 -2.10 -3.54
N GLN A 211 25.07 -3.34 -3.98
CA GLN A 211 24.08 -4.17 -4.65
C GLN A 211 22.89 -4.55 -3.75
N GLN A 212 23.10 -4.80 -2.46
CA GLN A 212 21.99 -5.10 -1.55
C GLN A 212 21.17 -3.84 -1.22
N MET A 213 21.83 -2.68 -1.09
CA MET A 213 21.23 -1.40 -0.76
C MET A 213 20.21 -1.02 -1.82
N VAL A 214 20.65 -0.98 -3.09
CA VAL A 214 19.77 -0.61 -4.20
C VAL A 214 18.60 -1.59 -4.37
N TYR A 215 18.83 -2.89 -4.20
CA TYR A 215 17.78 -3.91 -4.29
C TYR A 215 16.77 -3.76 -3.15
N GLY A 216 17.24 -3.62 -1.92
CA GLY A 216 16.39 -3.53 -0.74
C GLY A 216 15.46 -2.32 -0.76
N VAL A 217 16.00 -1.15 -1.10
CA VAL A 217 15.24 0.09 -1.18
C VAL A 217 14.26 0.07 -2.36
N ALA A 218 14.69 -0.35 -3.55
CA ALA A 218 13.81 -0.40 -4.73
C ALA A 218 12.67 -1.40 -4.54
N MET A 219 12.93 -2.58 -3.96
CA MET A 219 11.86 -3.53 -3.61
C MET A 219 10.88 -2.94 -2.59
N LYS A 220 11.37 -2.13 -1.65
CA LYS A 220 10.50 -1.47 -0.68
C LYS A 220 9.59 -0.45 -1.34
N THR A 221 10.12 0.33 -2.28
CA THR A 221 9.32 1.27 -3.08
C THR A 221 8.24 0.51 -3.85
N ILE A 222 8.57 -0.60 -4.52
CA ILE A 222 7.59 -1.44 -5.23
C ILE A 222 6.47 -1.91 -4.28
N GLU A 223 6.81 -2.39 -3.08
CA GLU A 223 5.81 -2.83 -2.09
C GLU A 223 4.83 -1.71 -1.70
N HIS A 224 5.30 -0.47 -1.53
CA HIS A 224 4.42 0.67 -1.25
C HIS A 224 3.43 0.91 -2.38
N PHE A 225 3.88 0.84 -3.64
CA PHE A 225 2.99 0.99 -4.80
C PHE A 225 1.98 -0.15 -4.90
N GLU A 226 2.40 -1.40 -4.76
CA GLU A 226 1.50 -2.55 -4.85
C GLU A 226 0.45 -2.54 -3.74
N ARG A 227 0.85 -2.15 -2.53
CA ARG A 227 -0.05 -2.02 -1.38
C ARG A 227 -1.08 -0.90 -1.59
N ALA A 228 -0.64 0.27 -2.06
CA ALA A 228 -1.54 1.41 -2.26
C ALA A 228 -2.49 1.20 -3.46
N LEU A 229 -2.00 0.62 -4.56
CA LEU A 229 -2.76 0.43 -5.80
C LEU A 229 -3.57 -0.87 -5.83
N GLY A 230 -3.27 -1.84 -4.96
CA GLY A 230 -3.96 -3.13 -4.92
C GLY A 230 -3.71 -3.99 -6.16
N ARG A 231 -2.54 -3.86 -6.80
CA ARG A 231 -2.15 -4.61 -8.00
C ARG A 231 -0.63 -4.68 -8.17
N PRO A 232 -0.11 -5.65 -8.95
CA PRO A 232 1.32 -5.70 -9.25
C PRO A 232 1.81 -4.50 -10.09
N VAL A 233 3.04 -4.07 -9.83
CA VAL A 233 3.74 -3.07 -10.67
C VAL A 233 4.16 -3.72 -12.00
N LEU A 234 3.96 -3.00 -13.10
CA LEU A 234 4.44 -3.36 -14.43
C LEU A 234 5.40 -2.29 -14.93
N TRP A 235 6.51 -2.73 -15.50
CA TRP A 235 7.49 -1.85 -16.12
C TRP A 235 7.03 -1.42 -17.51
N ARG A 236 7.66 -0.36 -18.02
CA ARG A 236 7.48 0.04 -19.42
C ARG A 236 7.75 -1.16 -20.35
N PRO A 237 6.89 -1.41 -21.35
CA PRO A 237 7.15 -2.42 -22.36
C PRO A 237 8.45 -2.13 -23.12
N ARG A 238 9.21 -3.15 -23.48
CA ARG A 238 10.42 -2.97 -24.29
C ARG A 238 10.06 -2.34 -25.63
N ILE A 239 10.92 -1.47 -26.10
CA ILE A 239 10.74 -0.84 -27.41
C ILE A 239 10.87 -1.92 -28.48
N ASN A 240 9.83 -2.04 -29.32
CA ASN A 240 9.90 -2.87 -30.50
C ASN A 240 10.61 -2.07 -31.62
N PRO A 241 11.76 -2.55 -32.14
CA PRO A 241 12.51 -1.84 -33.18
C PRO A 241 11.79 -1.80 -34.54
N ILE A 242 10.84 -2.71 -34.77
CA ILE A 242 10.05 -2.79 -36.02
C ILE A 242 8.86 -1.84 -35.96
N ASP A 243 8.14 -1.82 -34.84
CA ASP A 243 6.97 -0.96 -34.64
C ASP A 243 7.06 -0.23 -33.30
N LYS A 244 7.35 1.07 -33.34
CA LYS A 244 7.47 1.91 -32.13
C LYS A 244 6.16 2.04 -31.35
N PHE A 245 5.02 1.73 -31.96
CA PHE A 245 3.71 1.76 -31.31
C PHE A 245 3.33 0.40 -30.70
N ASP A 246 4.07 -0.67 -30.99
CA ASP A 246 3.86 -1.97 -30.37
C ASP A 246 4.37 -1.99 -28.92
N ASP A 247 3.42 -2.03 -27.99
CA ASP A 247 3.68 -2.13 -26.56
C ASP A 247 3.56 -3.56 -26.02
N GLY A 248 3.71 -4.57 -26.88
CA GLY A 248 3.54 -5.99 -26.54
C GLY A 248 4.72 -6.69 -25.90
N GLN A 249 5.88 -6.05 -25.81
CA GLN A 249 7.10 -6.66 -25.29
C GLN A 249 7.17 -6.52 -23.76
N PHE A 250 6.87 -7.59 -23.03
CA PHE A 250 6.92 -7.60 -21.57
C PHE A 250 8.36 -7.40 -21.04
N ALA A 251 8.55 -6.40 -20.19
CA ALA A 251 9.76 -6.23 -19.40
C ALA A 251 9.54 -6.86 -18.01
N ARG A 252 10.18 -8.01 -17.78
CA ARG A 252 10.07 -8.70 -16.48
C ARG A 252 10.73 -7.91 -15.35
N ARG A 253 11.95 -7.43 -15.61
CA ARG A 253 12.82 -6.81 -14.60
C ARG A 253 13.24 -5.41 -15.00
N LEU A 254 13.34 -4.54 -14.00
CA LEU A 254 14.08 -3.29 -14.06
C LEU A 254 15.54 -3.61 -13.72
N GLU A 255 16.47 -3.19 -14.56
CA GLU A 255 17.89 -3.36 -14.31
C GLU A 255 18.39 -2.27 -13.36
N ILE A 256 19.28 -2.60 -12.42
CA ILE A 256 19.90 -1.61 -11.55
C ILE A 256 21.42 -1.72 -11.68
N ARG A 257 22.07 -0.59 -11.98
CA ARG A 257 23.52 -0.47 -12.16
C ARG A 257 24.11 0.48 -11.10
N PRO A 258 24.62 -0.04 -9.96
CA PRO A 258 25.08 0.78 -8.83
C PRO A 258 26.28 1.69 -9.14
N HIS A 259 27.10 1.33 -10.12
CA HIS A 259 28.33 2.05 -10.50
C HIS A 259 28.36 2.49 -11.97
N ALA A 260 27.19 2.69 -12.59
CA ALA A 260 27.05 2.87 -14.03
C ALA A 260 27.91 3.98 -14.64
N LEU A 261 28.12 5.09 -13.93
CA LEU A 261 28.65 6.33 -14.53
C LEU A 261 29.69 7.00 -13.61
N ARG A 262 30.74 7.62 -14.18
CA ARG A 262 31.70 8.44 -13.41
C ARG A 262 31.29 9.91 -13.43
N GLN A 263 30.16 10.23 -12.81
CA GLN A 263 29.61 11.59 -12.71
C GLN A 263 28.75 11.71 -11.45
N ALA A 264 28.53 12.94 -10.98
CA ALA A 264 27.65 13.21 -9.84
C ALA A 264 26.16 13.12 -10.22
N ASN A 265 25.70 12.05 -10.87
CA ASN A 265 24.32 11.90 -11.32
C ASN A 265 23.75 10.53 -11.00
N ALA A 266 22.44 10.44 -10.85
CA ALA A 266 21.68 9.20 -10.91
C ALA A 266 20.42 9.47 -11.74
N PHE A 267 19.98 8.51 -12.55
CA PHE A 267 18.75 8.65 -13.32
C PHE A 267 18.17 7.29 -13.74
N TYR A 268 16.86 7.25 -13.94
CA TYR A 268 16.20 6.19 -14.71
C TYR A 268 16.34 6.41 -16.22
N SER A 269 16.80 5.39 -16.95
CA SER A 269 16.80 5.35 -18.42
C SER A 269 15.60 4.53 -18.94
N PRO A 270 14.64 5.16 -19.66
CA PRO A 270 13.55 4.45 -20.31
C PRO A 270 13.98 3.55 -21.47
N GLN A 271 15.13 3.85 -22.10
CA GLN A 271 15.67 3.08 -23.22
C GLN A 271 16.20 1.73 -22.74
N ASP A 272 17.02 1.76 -21.68
CA ASP A 272 17.61 0.56 -21.10
C ASP A 272 16.64 -0.17 -20.16
N ILE A 273 15.58 0.51 -19.69
CA ILE A 273 14.75 0.09 -18.56
C ILE A 273 15.68 -0.21 -17.38
N ALA A 274 16.47 0.80 -17.02
CA ALA A 274 17.54 0.66 -16.03
C ALA A 274 17.67 1.90 -15.13
N LEU A 275 18.02 1.68 -13.87
CA LEU A 275 18.48 2.71 -12.95
C LEU A 275 20.00 2.81 -13.04
N LEU A 276 20.52 3.99 -13.36
CA LEU A 276 21.93 4.25 -13.55
C LEU A 276 22.42 5.17 -12.42
N PHE A 277 23.29 4.65 -11.57
CA PHE A 277 23.87 5.41 -10.46
C PHE A 277 25.31 5.80 -10.75
N GLY A 278 25.62 7.07 -10.53
CA GLY A 278 26.94 7.62 -10.70
C GLY A 278 27.78 7.57 -9.43
N TYR A 279 29.10 7.63 -9.63
CA TYR A 279 30.08 7.84 -8.57
C TYR A 279 31.08 8.93 -8.98
N PHE A 280 31.56 9.68 -7.99
CA PHE A 280 32.43 10.83 -8.21
C PHE A 280 33.31 11.07 -6.98
N GLU A 281 34.31 11.95 -7.11
CA GLU A 281 35.23 12.28 -6.02
C GLU A 281 34.70 13.49 -5.23
N ALA A 282 34.73 13.39 -3.90
CA ALA A 282 34.38 14.51 -3.03
C ALA A 282 35.34 15.70 -3.28
N ALA A 283 34.77 16.90 -3.41
CA ALA A 283 35.53 18.11 -3.73
C ALA A 283 36.51 18.47 -2.61
N ALA A 284 37.71 18.95 -2.96
CA ALA A 284 38.78 19.26 -2.01
C ALA A 284 38.44 20.41 -1.02
N ASN A 285 37.37 21.16 -1.28
CA ASN A 285 36.89 22.28 -0.47
C ASN A 285 35.76 21.90 0.51
N ASP A 286 35.37 20.62 0.64
CA ASP A 286 34.44 20.11 1.66
C ASP A 286 35.13 19.11 2.64
N PRO A 287 36.15 19.53 3.41
CA PRO A 287 36.96 18.63 4.25
C PRO A 287 36.27 18.14 5.54
N GLY A 288 34.97 18.41 5.73
CA GLY A 288 34.28 18.17 7.00
C GLY A 288 33.55 16.81 7.10
N ASN A 289 32.93 16.35 6.00
CA ASN A 289 32.06 15.17 6.01
C ASN A 289 32.61 13.99 5.19
N HIS A 290 33.55 14.25 4.29
CA HIS A 290 34.20 13.26 3.43
C HIS A 290 35.72 13.50 3.44
N VAL A 291 36.50 12.43 3.29
CA VAL A 291 37.95 12.57 3.08
C VAL A 291 38.15 13.19 1.69
N PRO A 292 38.87 14.30 1.52
CA PRO A 292 39.13 14.88 0.20
C PRO A 292 39.65 13.82 -0.78
N GLY A 293 39.00 13.68 -1.95
CA GLY A 293 39.31 12.66 -2.93
C GLY A 293 38.68 11.27 -2.68
N SER A 294 37.87 11.09 -1.63
CA SER A 294 37.08 9.86 -1.46
C SER A 294 35.98 9.76 -2.51
N LYS A 295 35.64 8.51 -2.88
CA LYS A 295 34.53 8.25 -3.81
C LYS A 295 33.19 8.36 -3.08
N VAL A 296 32.28 9.16 -3.61
CA VAL A 296 30.87 9.23 -3.23
C VAL A 296 30.07 8.41 -4.23
N TYR A 297 29.12 7.61 -3.74
CA TYR A 297 28.30 6.71 -4.55
C TYR A 297 26.83 7.05 -4.40
N ALA A 298 26.18 7.50 -5.47
CA ALA A 298 24.76 7.86 -5.44
C ALA A 298 23.84 6.66 -5.09
N CYS A 299 24.29 5.43 -5.37
CA CYS A 299 23.57 4.20 -5.06
C CYS A 299 23.48 3.89 -3.55
N LEU A 300 24.24 4.60 -2.71
CA LEU A 300 24.21 4.46 -1.26
C LEU A 300 23.20 5.38 -0.58
N SER A 301 22.60 6.32 -1.31
CA SER A 301 21.53 7.16 -0.76
C SER A 301 20.19 6.45 -0.89
N HIS A 302 19.53 6.24 0.25
CA HIS A 302 18.19 5.63 0.30
C HIS A 302 17.20 6.39 -0.60
N ASP A 303 17.23 7.70 -0.51
CA ASP A 303 16.21 8.52 -1.16
C ASP A 303 16.44 8.67 -2.65
N ILE A 304 17.70 8.72 -3.10
CA ILE A 304 18.00 8.69 -4.55
C ILE A 304 17.49 7.38 -5.14
N VAL A 305 17.72 6.24 -4.49
CA VAL A 305 17.24 4.94 -5.00
C VAL A 305 15.70 4.92 -5.08
N ALA A 306 15.00 5.39 -4.05
CA ALA A 306 13.54 5.45 -4.05
C ALA A 306 12.99 6.42 -5.12
N HIS A 307 13.65 7.57 -5.31
CA HIS A 307 13.30 8.57 -6.31
C HIS A 307 13.42 7.99 -7.74
N GLU A 308 14.59 7.43 -8.10
CA GLU A 308 14.79 6.86 -9.44
C GLU A 308 13.89 5.65 -9.71
N THR A 309 13.66 4.81 -8.69
CA THR A 309 12.70 3.70 -8.79
C THR A 309 11.30 4.21 -9.07
N THR A 310 10.90 5.35 -8.47
CA THR A 310 9.59 5.96 -8.69
C THR A 310 9.42 6.43 -10.14
N HIS A 311 10.46 6.98 -10.77
CA HIS A 311 10.40 7.30 -12.20
C HIS A 311 10.12 6.07 -13.07
N ALA A 312 10.79 4.94 -12.79
CA ALA A 312 10.55 3.70 -13.53
C ALA A 312 9.12 3.18 -13.37
N ILE A 313 8.56 3.27 -12.16
CA ILE A 313 7.16 2.88 -11.89
C ILE A 313 6.20 3.83 -12.61
N LEU A 314 6.43 5.15 -12.52
CA LEU A 314 5.60 6.16 -13.18
C LEU A 314 5.62 6.01 -14.69
N ASP A 315 6.77 5.79 -15.31
CA ASP A 315 6.87 5.57 -16.75
C ASP A 315 6.15 4.28 -17.17
N GLY A 316 6.24 3.20 -16.37
CA GLY A 316 5.46 1.98 -16.60
C GLY A 316 3.94 2.20 -16.51
N MET A 317 3.49 3.06 -15.60
CA MET A 317 2.07 3.38 -15.42
C MET A 317 1.57 4.41 -16.44
N HIS A 318 2.15 5.59 -16.46
CA HIS A 318 1.71 6.79 -17.17
C HIS A 318 2.78 7.29 -18.15
N ARG A 319 3.11 6.49 -19.17
CA ARG A 319 4.12 6.80 -20.21
C ARG A 319 4.02 8.21 -20.81
N ARG A 320 2.82 8.78 -20.89
CA ARG A 320 2.56 10.12 -21.47
C ARG A 320 2.98 11.27 -20.55
N PHE A 321 3.28 11.03 -19.28
CA PHE A 321 3.76 12.07 -18.36
C PHE A 321 5.23 12.43 -18.58
N ASN A 322 5.90 11.73 -19.51
CA ASN A 322 7.20 12.11 -20.03
C ASN A 322 7.12 13.13 -21.17
N GLU A 323 5.91 13.51 -21.61
CA GLU A 323 5.66 14.49 -22.66
C GLU A 323 5.30 15.85 -22.03
N ALA A 324 6.19 16.83 -22.15
CA ALA A 324 6.00 18.16 -21.59
C ALA A 324 4.94 18.95 -22.37
N SER A 325 3.68 18.78 -22.00
CA SER A 325 2.56 19.50 -22.61
C SER A 325 2.14 20.76 -21.86
N ASN A 326 2.58 20.91 -20.61
CA ASN A 326 2.42 22.12 -19.79
C ASN A 326 3.49 22.14 -18.67
N PRO A 327 3.65 23.26 -17.93
CA PRO A 327 4.69 23.40 -16.89
C PRO A 327 4.60 22.39 -15.74
N ASP A 328 3.40 21.88 -15.44
CA ASP A 328 3.16 20.99 -14.30
C ASP A 328 3.52 19.53 -14.61
N VAL A 329 3.58 19.09 -15.88
CA VAL A 329 3.73 17.65 -16.19
C VAL A 329 5.08 17.11 -15.73
N LEU A 330 6.18 17.73 -16.18
CA LEU A 330 7.52 17.33 -15.73
C LEU A 330 7.74 17.67 -14.26
N ALA A 331 7.20 18.80 -13.80
CA ALA A 331 7.30 19.21 -12.39
C ALA A 331 6.61 18.21 -11.45
N LEU A 332 5.48 17.63 -11.87
CA LEU A 332 4.78 16.59 -11.12
C LEU A 332 5.62 15.31 -11.08
N HIS A 333 6.25 14.95 -12.20
CA HIS A 333 7.05 13.74 -12.30
C HIS A 333 8.21 13.76 -11.28
N GLU A 334 8.90 14.89 -11.16
CA GLU A 334 9.93 15.14 -10.14
C GLU A 334 9.37 15.17 -8.72
N ALA A 335 8.37 16.03 -8.50
CA ALA A 335 7.78 16.20 -7.18
C ALA A 335 7.23 14.90 -6.62
N PHE A 336 6.65 14.05 -7.47
CA PHE A 336 6.10 12.78 -7.06
C PHE A 336 7.20 11.80 -6.63
N ALA A 337 8.33 11.75 -7.34
CA ALA A 337 9.48 10.95 -6.95
C ALA A 337 10.08 11.43 -5.61
N ASP A 338 10.17 12.74 -5.39
CA ASP A 338 10.58 13.32 -4.12
C ASP A 338 9.59 13.04 -2.97
N ILE A 339 8.29 13.13 -3.23
CA ILE A 339 7.25 12.79 -2.25
C ILE A 339 7.37 11.32 -1.84
N VAL A 340 7.56 10.41 -2.80
CA VAL A 340 7.68 8.98 -2.50
C VAL A 340 8.95 8.73 -1.69
N ALA A 341 10.10 9.26 -2.09
CA ALA A 341 11.36 9.10 -1.37
C ALA A 341 11.25 9.62 0.08
N LEU A 342 10.79 10.86 0.24
CA LEU A 342 10.64 11.51 1.55
C LEU A 342 9.64 10.78 2.45
N MET A 343 8.46 10.43 1.93
CA MET A 343 7.45 9.77 2.76
C MET A 343 7.82 8.32 3.06
N GLN A 344 8.46 7.60 2.13
CA GLN A 344 9.00 6.25 2.40
C GLN A 344 10.02 6.30 3.53
N HIS A 345 10.93 7.26 3.49
CA HIS A 345 11.91 7.48 4.53
C HIS A 345 11.25 7.69 5.90
N PHE A 346 10.22 8.54 5.97
CA PHE A 346 9.45 8.74 7.21
C PHE A 346 8.59 7.57 7.62
N THR A 347 8.42 6.52 6.81
CA THR A 347 7.78 5.29 7.31
C THR A 347 8.66 4.47 8.26
N ILE A 348 9.93 4.87 8.47
CA ILE A 348 10.91 4.19 9.31
C ILE A 348 10.95 4.87 10.69
N PRO A 349 10.32 4.27 11.73
CA PRO A 349 10.22 4.91 13.05
C PRO A 349 11.57 5.17 13.70
N GLU A 350 12.55 4.29 13.50
CA GLU A 350 13.88 4.36 14.11
C GLU A 350 14.61 5.67 13.76
N ILE A 351 14.39 6.18 12.54
CA ILE A 351 14.97 7.45 12.08
C ILE A 351 14.26 8.63 12.75
N LEU A 352 12.93 8.55 12.83
CA LEU A 352 12.10 9.60 13.39
C LEU A 352 12.29 9.77 14.90
N GLU A 353 12.61 8.70 15.64
CA GLU A 353 12.84 8.75 17.09
C GLU A 353 13.91 9.78 17.46
N ASN A 354 15.04 9.82 16.75
CA ASN A 354 16.10 10.77 17.05
C ASN A 354 15.68 12.22 16.79
N GLU A 355 15.14 12.47 15.60
CA GLU A 355 14.75 13.83 15.23
C GLU A 355 13.62 14.36 16.11
N ILE A 356 12.68 13.51 16.49
CA ILE A 356 11.62 13.82 17.47
C ILE A 356 12.19 14.05 18.86
N GLY A 357 13.16 13.25 19.31
CA GLY A 357 13.85 13.47 20.57
C GLY A 357 14.55 14.83 20.60
N ARG A 358 15.26 15.17 19.51
CA ARG A 358 15.99 16.43 19.36
C ARG A 358 15.06 17.65 19.29
N THR A 359 13.94 17.55 18.57
CA THR A 359 12.95 18.64 18.46
C THR A 359 11.91 18.67 19.53
N ARG A 360 11.93 17.68 20.43
CA ARG A 360 10.90 17.52 21.45
C ARG A 360 9.51 17.42 20.80
N GLY A 361 9.42 16.67 19.68
CA GLY A 361 8.18 16.42 18.96
C GLY A 361 7.74 17.49 17.96
N ASN A 362 8.48 18.60 17.82
CA ASN A 362 8.14 19.66 16.89
C ASN A 362 8.77 19.43 15.50
N LEU A 363 8.00 18.84 14.58
CA LEU A 363 8.48 18.58 13.21
C LEU A 363 8.58 19.86 12.34
N LYS A 364 8.06 21.01 12.78
CA LYS A 364 8.23 22.31 12.10
C LYS A 364 9.57 22.96 12.43
N ALA A 365 10.14 22.63 13.59
CA ALA A 365 11.46 23.13 13.96
C ALA A 365 12.53 22.49 13.06
N GLU A 366 13.62 23.24 12.85
CA GLU A 366 14.89 23.01 12.12
C GLU A 366 15.35 21.57 11.81
N SER A 367 14.85 20.56 12.50
CA SER A 367 15.50 19.26 12.56
C SER A 367 15.24 18.33 11.40
N ILE A 368 14.00 18.13 10.96
CA ILE A 368 13.69 17.01 10.07
C ILE A 368 13.98 17.41 8.64
N LEU A 369 13.26 18.41 8.11
CA LEU A 369 13.52 18.88 6.75
C LEU A 369 14.83 19.64 6.61
N GLY A 370 15.27 20.40 7.61
CA GLY A 370 16.53 21.14 7.53
C GLY A 370 17.73 20.19 7.49
N SER A 371 17.74 19.15 8.33
CA SER A 371 18.80 18.12 8.28
C SER A 371 18.64 17.22 7.06
N LEU A 372 17.43 16.77 6.72
CA LEU A 372 17.21 15.94 5.54
C LEU A 372 17.50 16.71 4.26
N ALA A 373 17.16 17.99 4.12
CA ALA A 373 17.46 18.79 2.92
C ALA A 373 18.94 19.15 2.77
N LEU A 374 19.71 19.20 3.86
CA LEU A 374 21.17 19.15 3.79
C LEU A 374 21.62 17.76 3.27
N GLN A 375 21.01 16.68 3.74
CA GLN A 375 21.36 15.30 3.38
C GLN A 375 20.91 14.87 1.96
N PHE A 376 19.80 15.41 1.44
CA PHE A 376 19.25 15.21 0.07
C PHE A 376 20.16 15.84 -1.00
N GLY A 377 20.96 16.85 -0.63
CA GLY A 377 21.76 17.66 -1.56
C GLY A 377 23.25 17.31 -1.62
N HIS A 378 23.88 16.89 -0.52
CA HIS A 378 25.34 16.74 -0.45
C HIS A 378 25.91 15.61 -1.31
N ALA A 379 25.14 14.53 -1.56
CA ALA A 379 25.63 13.36 -2.30
C ALA A 379 25.61 13.50 -3.83
N THR A 380 25.05 14.58 -4.40
CA THR A 380 25.05 14.82 -5.85
C THR A 380 25.06 16.30 -6.26
N GLY A 381 24.91 17.25 -5.33
CA GLY A 381 24.76 18.68 -5.64
C GLY A 381 23.38 19.07 -6.22
N LYS A 382 22.47 18.11 -6.43
CA LYS A 382 21.33 18.24 -7.37
C LYS A 382 20.00 18.70 -6.81
N ARG A 383 19.83 18.77 -5.50
CA ARG A 383 18.49 18.89 -4.87
C ARG A 383 18.36 20.03 -3.86
N GLY A 384 19.08 21.14 -4.07
CA GLY A 384 18.90 22.39 -3.32
C GLY A 384 17.51 23.04 -3.50
N ALA A 385 16.76 22.66 -4.53
CA ALA A 385 15.42 23.17 -4.81
C ALA A 385 14.39 22.81 -3.71
N LEU A 386 14.42 21.57 -3.19
CA LEU A 386 13.52 21.16 -2.10
C LEU A 386 13.82 21.97 -0.82
N ARG A 387 15.11 22.13 -0.49
CA ARG A 387 15.58 23.00 0.60
C ARG A 387 15.02 24.41 0.44
N ASN A 388 15.25 25.04 -0.70
CA ASN A 388 14.82 26.42 -0.95
C ASN A 388 13.29 26.59 -0.95
N ALA A 389 12.52 25.55 -1.27
CA ALA A 389 11.05 25.61 -1.28
C ALA A 389 10.38 25.47 0.10
N ILE A 390 11.10 24.91 1.08
CA ILE A 390 10.61 24.69 2.45
C ILE A 390 11.27 25.61 3.48
N GLY A 391 12.49 26.11 3.23
CA GLY A 391 13.15 27.10 4.07
C GLY A 391 14.62 27.37 3.73
N SER A 392 15.11 28.52 4.13
CA SER A 392 16.46 28.99 3.83
C SER A 392 17.28 29.16 5.11
N LEU A 393 18.61 29.10 5.02
CA LEU A 393 19.45 29.60 6.12
C LEU A 393 19.36 31.13 6.16
N ASN A 394 19.24 31.69 7.36
CA ASN A 394 19.43 33.11 7.58
C ASN A 394 20.93 33.47 7.56
N ALA A 395 21.24 34.77 7.65
CA ALA A 395 22.62 35.27 7.65
C ALA A 395 23.49 34.72 8.80
N ASP A 396 22.86 34.27 9.89
CA ASP A 396 23.52 33.73 11.09
C ASP A 396 23.69 32.20 11.02
N GLY A 397 23.31 31.56 9.90
CA GLY A 397 23.39 30.11 9.70
C GLY A 397 22.26 29.30 10.33
N GLY A 398 21.25 29.95 10.93
CA GLY A 398 20.04 29.31 11.43
C GLY A 398 19.00 29.10 10.33
N TRP A 399 18.40 27.91 10.26
CA TRP A 399 17.35 27.63 9.27
C TRP A 399 16.03 28.32 9.61
N VAL A 400 15.40 28.95 8.61
CA VAL A 400 14.11 29.62 8.73
C VAL A 400 13.13 29.00 7.74
N PRO A 401 11.94 28.55 8.18
CA PRO A 401 10.93 28.02 7.28
C PRO A 401 10.47 29.10 6.31
N LEU A 402 10.40 28.75 5.02
CA LEU A 402 9.90 29.67 4.01
C LEU A 402 8.39 29.81 4.19
N LYS A 403 7.92 31.04 4.38
CA LYS A 403 6.49 31.31 4.43
C LYS A 403 5.89 30.99 3.05
N PRO A 404 4.81 30.18 2.96
CA PRO A 404 4.15 29.90 1.69
C PRO A 404 3.73 31.19 0.99
N ASP A 405 4.12 31.33 -0.28
CA ASP A 405 3.68 32.39 -1.16
C ASP A 405 2.80 31.79 -2.27
N PRO A 406 1.50 32.15 -2.34
CA PRO A 406 0.59 31.62 -3.34
C PRO A 406 0.90 32.09 -4.77
N THR A 407 1.72 33.14 -4.95
CA THR A 407 2.11 33.64 -6.28
C THR A 407 3.20 32.79 -6.93
N ASN A 408 3.98 32.02 -6.15
CA ASN A 408 5.07 31.18 -6.66
C ASN A 408 4.59 30.16 -7.70
N TYR A 409 3.41 29.56 -7.51
CA TYR A 409 2.87 28.60 -8.47
C TYR A 409 2.51 29.23 -9.82
N GLN A 410 2.35 30.56 -9.89
CA GLN A 410 2.11 31.27 -11.15
C GLN A 410 3.41 31.67 -11.85
N THR A 411 4.50 31.87 -11.12
CA THR A 411 5.75 32.46 -11.63
C THR A 411 6.89 31.46 -11.83
N VAL A 412 6.95 30.39 -11.04
CA VAL A 412 8.04 29.40 -11.08
C VAL A 412 7.79 28.35 -12.16
N MET A 413 8.59 28.33 -13.22
CA MET A 413 8.33 27.51 -14.42
C MET A 413 9.25 26.29 -14.57
N THR A 414 10.42 26.27 -13.94
CA THR A 414 11.36 25.15 -14.09
C THR A 414 10.84 23.91 -13.36
N PRO A 415 10.97 22.69 -13.95
CA PRO A 415 10.37 21.48 -13.39
C PRO A 415 10.71 21.22 -11.91
N HIS A 416 11.98 21.30 -11.52
CA HIS A 416 12.42 21.05 -10.14
C HIS A 416 11.88 22.10 -9.16
N ALA A 417 12.07 23.39 -9.44
CA ALA A 417 11.65 24.45 -8.53
C ALA A 417 10.12 24.50 -8.40
N ARG A 418 9.40 24.28 -9.50
CA ARG A 418 7.94 24.18 -9.50
C ARG A 418 7.48 22.94 -8.75
N GLY A 419 8.12 21.79 -8.98
CA GLY A 419 7.85 20.54 -8.29
C GLY A 419 8.05 20.66 -6.78
N ALA A 420 9.07 21.38 -6.33
CA ALA A 420 9.34 21.61 -4.91
C ALA A 420 8.18 22.34 -4.19
N ILE A 421 7.39 23.17 -4.90
CA ILE A 421 6.16 23.77 -4.36
C ILE A 421 5.13 22.69 -4.00
N LEU A 422 4.98 21.66 -4.84
CA LEU A 422 4.07 20.54 -4.60
C LEU A 422 4.57 19.66 -3.44
N VAL A 423 5.86 19.33 -3.41
CA VAL A 423 6.45 18.56 -2.29
C VAL A 423 6.21 19.29 -0.97
N ALA A 424 6.44 20.60 -0.95
CA ALA A 424 6.23 21.43 0.23
C ALA A 424 4.75 21.48 0.66
N ALA A 425 3.79 21.51 -0.27
CA ALA A 425 2.36 21.39 0.05
C ALA A 425 2.03 20.04 0.69
N VAL A 426 2.54 18.93 0.15
CA VAL A 426 2.31 17.59 0.72
C VAL A 426 2.94 17.47 2.10
N PHE A 427 4.13 18.03 2.30
CA PHE A 427 4.80 18.03 3.58
C PHE A 427 4.07 18.88 4.64
N ASP A 428 3.57 20.07 4.27
CA ASP A 428 2.74 20.90 5.16
C ASP A 428 1.48 20.14 5.61
N ALA A 429 0.85 19.38 4.70
CA ALA A 429 -0.29 18.52 5.04
C ALA A 429 0.12 17.39 6.00
N PHE A 430 1.26 16.73 5.76
CA PHE A 430 1.82 15.71 6.65
C PHE A 430 2.06 16.25 8.08
N ILE A 431 2.67 17.43 8.22
CA ILE A 431 2.88 18.03 9.54
C ILE A 431 1.54 18.29 10.23
N ALA A 432 0.58 18.90 9.54
CA ALA A 432 -0.73 19.20 10.13
C ALA A 432 -1.45 17.93 10.61
N ILE A 433 -1.36 16.85 9.83
CA ILE A 433 -1.88 15.53 10.19
C ILE A 433 -1.17 14.98 11.44
N TYR A 434 0.16 15.03 11.48
CA TYR A 434 0.95 14.56 12.62
C TYR A 434 0.59 15.33 13.91
N GLU A 435 0.51 16.66 13.84
CA GLU A 435 0.13 17.51 14.97
C GLU A 435 -1.25 17.11 15.49
N ARG A 436 -2.21 16.89 14.58
CA ARG A 436 -3.56 16.47 14.93
C ARG A 436 -3.62 15.08 15.57
N ARG A 437 -2.76 14.16 15.14
CA ARG A 437 -2.70 12.78 15.66
C ARG A 437 -1.96 12.65 16.98
N THR A 438 -1.10 13.60 17.31
CA THR A 438 -0.28 13.56 18.53
C THR A 438 -0.79 14.48 19.64
N GLU A 439 -1.81 15.28 19.36
CA GLU A 439 -2.42 16.22 20.31
C GLU A 439 -2.87 15.55 21.61
N ASP A 440 -3.41 14.33 21.54
CA ASP A 440 -3.80 13.55 22.71
C ASP A 440 -2.60 13.03 23.51
N LEU A 441 -1.57 12.53 22.84
CA LEU A 441 -0.31 12.10 23.47
C LEU A 441 0.35 13.24 24.24
N LEU A 442 0.40 14.44 23.64
CA LEU A 442 0.93 15.63 24.28
C LEU A 442 0.10 16.02 25.50
N ARG A 443 -1.24 16.03 25.40
CA ARG A 443 -2.10 16.31 26.56
C ARG A 443 -1.94 15.27 27.67
N ILE A 444 -1.87 13.97 27.34
CA ILE A 444 -1.68 12.91 28.33
C ILE A 444 -0.36 13.12 29.08
N TYR A 445 0.73 13.40 28.35
CA TYR A 445 2.05 13.59 28.94
C TYR A 445 2.15 14.85 29.81
N THR A 446 1.44 15.92 29.43
CA THR A 446 1.56 17.26 30.04
C THR A 446 0.46 17.54 31.08
N GLY A 447 -0.35 16.55 31.44
CA GLY A 447 -1.48 16.73 32.37
C GLY A 447 -2.58 17.64 31.81
N GLY A 448 -2.74 17.69 30.49
CA GLY A 448 -3.80 18.43 29.79
C GLY A 448 -3.40 19.80 29.25
N THR A 449 -2.22 20.32 29.57
CA THR A 449 -1.79 21.65 29.12
C THR A 449 -1.39 21.70 27.64
N GLY A 450 -0.94 20.57 27.09
CA GLY A 450 -0.37 20.48 25.74
C GLY A 450 1.03 21.09 25.61
N LEU A 451 1.59 21.65 26.69
CA LEU A 451 2.89 22.32 26.68
C LEU A 451 3.96 21.43 27.32
N LEU A 452 4.97 21.07 26.54
CA LEU A 452 6.05 20.20 27.01
C LEU A 452 6.97 20.94 28.01
N PRO A 453 7.27 20.34 29.18
CA PRO A 453 8.19 20.93 30.15
C PRO A 453 9.58 21.08 29.55
N ALA A 454 10.34 22.10 29.98
CA ALA A 454 11.70 22.35 29.51
C ALA A 454 12.61 21.13 29.68
N GLY A 455 13.54 20.93 28.73
CA GLY A 455 14.45 19.79 28.70
C GLY A 455 13.99 18.65 27.79
N ALA A 456 14.69 17.51 27.87
CA ALA A 456 14.42 16.33 27.05
C ALA A 456 13.04 15.72 27.40
N ILE A 457 12.33 15.27 26.37
CA ILE A 457 11.08 14.51 26.55
C ILE A 457 11.37 13.03 26.82
N HIS A 458 10.50 12.35 27.56
CA HIS A 458 10.68 10.95 27.93
C HIS A 458 10.82 10.05 26.69
N PRO A 459 11.75 9.06 26.67
CA PRO A 459 11.97 8.19 25.51
C PRO A 459 10.70 7.47 25.02
N ASP A 460 9.79 7.11 25.92
CA ASP A 460 8.51 6.48 25.52
C ASP A 460 7.56 7.45 24.80
N LEU A 461 7.61 8.75 25.14
CA LEU A 461 6.87 9.76 24.38
C LEU A 461 7.50 9.91 22.99
N VAL A 462 8.83 9.96 22.91
CA VAL A 462 9.55 9.99 21.62
C VAL A 462 9.13 8.83 20.73
N LYS A 463 9.15 7.59 21.24
CA LYS A 463 8.74 6.40 20.50
C LYS A 463 7.29 6.45 20.03
N ARG A 464 6.37 6.94 20.88
CA ARG A 464 4.95 7.08 20.50
C ARG A 464 4.74 8.15 19.44
N LEU A 465 5.40 9.30 19.57
CA LEU A 465 5.37 10.36 18.56
C LEU A 465 5.97 9.87 17.23
N ALA A 466 7.09 9.15 17.26
CA ALA A 466 7.71 8.55 16.08
C ALA A 466 6.80 7.52 15.41
N GLY A 467 6.11 6.68 16.19
CA GLY A 467 5.11 5.76 15.67
C GLY A 467 3.94 6.46 14.97
N GLU A 468 3.43 7.56 15.54
CA GLU A 468 2.37 8.35 14.91
C GLU A 468 2.85 9.13 13.67
N ALA A 469 4.09 9.65 13.67
CA ALA A 469 4.71 10.25 12.51
C ALA A 469 4.88 9.23 11.37
N ALA A 470 5.43 8.04 11.66
CA ALA A 470 5.60 6.98 10.67
C ALA A 470 4.27 6.49 10.08
N LYS A 471 3.25 6.36 10.92
CA LYS A 471 1.89 6.03 10.48
C LYS A 471 1.28 7.12 9.61
N SER A 472 1.48 8.39 9.97
CA SER A 472 1.03 9.56 9.19
C SER A 472 1.71 9.60 7.82
N ALA A 473 3.02 9.39 7.76
CA ALA A 473 3.79 9.34 6.52
C ALA A 473 3.32 8.19 5.62
N GLY A 474 3.09 7.01 6.19
CA GLY A 474 2.55 5.86 5.44
C GLY A 474 1.16 6.14 4.87
N HIS A 475 0.29 6.84 5.59
CA HIS A 475 -1.03 7.24 5.09
C HIS A 475 -0.93 8.28 3.96
N VAL A 476 -0.11 9.32 4.16
CA VAL A 476 0.15 10.36 3.15
C VAL A 476 0.72 9.75 1.86
N LEU A 477 1.72 8.87 1.98
CA LEU A 477 2.29 8.11 0.85
C LEU A 477 1.21 7.33 0.10
N ASN A 478 0.36 6.59 0.83
CA ASN A 478 -0.72 5.82 0.21
C ASN A 478 -1.78 6.72 -0.46
N MET A 479 -2.08 7.90 0.08
CA MET A 479 -2.98 8.88 -0.56
C MET A 479 -2.38 9.38 -1.88
N CYS A 480 -1.12 9.80 -1.87
CA CYS A 480 -0.40 10.27 -3.06
C CYS A 480 -0.32 9.18 -4.14
N ILE A 481 0.05 7.94 -3.80
CA ILE A 481 0.13 6.86 -4.78
C ILE A 481 -1.25 6.50 -5.36
N ARG A 482 -2.28 6.38 -4.51
CA ARG A 482 -3.65 6.05 -4.98
C ARG A 482 -4.20 7.08 -5.94
N ALA A 483 -3.85 8.35 -5.76
CA ALA A 483 -4.26 9.44 -6.63
C ALA A 483 -3.88 9.21 -8.10
N LEU A 484 -2.84 8.43 -8.40
CA LEU A 484 -2.41 8.13 -9.77
C LEU A 484 -3.48 7.42 -10.62
N ASP A 485 -4.47 6.78 -10.01
CA ASP A 485 -5.60 6.21 -10.77
C ASP A 485 -6.76 7.19 -10.96
N TYR A 486 -6.74 8.32 -10.26
CA TYR A 486 -7.79 9.35 -10.22
C TYR A 486 -7.33 10.67 -10.85
N ILE A 487 -6.49 10.57 -11.87
CA ILE A 487 -5.94 11.71 -12.57
C ILE A 487 -6.20 11.62 -14.07
N PRO A 488 -6.20 12.76 -14.79
CA PRO A 488 -6.34 12.77 -16.23
C PRO A 488 -5.20 11.99 -16.91
N PRO A 489 -5.43 11.45 -18.11
CA PRO A 489 -4.45 10.59 -18.77
C PRO A 489 -3.27 11.34 -19.40
N VAL A 490 -3.44 12.65 -19.59
CA VAL A 490 -2.47 13.59 -20.19
C VAL A 490 -2.64 14.97 -19.56
N ASP A 491 -1.67 15.86 -19.77
CA ASP A 491 -1.72 17.28 -19.45
C ASP A 491 -2.17 17.59 -18.01
N ILE A 492 -1.72 16.78 -17.06
CA ILE A 492 -2.06 16.95 -15.66
C ILE A 492 -1.56 18.29 -15.13
N THR A 493 -2.31 18.83 -14.17
CA THR A 493 -1.95 20.00 -13.36
C THR A 493 -1.93 19.64 -11.88
N PHE A 494 -1.25 20.43 -11.05
CA PHE A 494 -1.20 20.18 -9.60
C PHE A 494 -2.58 20.26 -8.93
N GLY A 495 -3.46 21.14 -9.43
CA GLY A 495 -4.86 21.19 -8.97
C GLY A 495 -5.61 19.89 -9.26
N GLU A 496 -5.44 19.29 -10.43
CA GLU A 496 -6.06 18.01 -10.77
C GLU A 496 -5.45 16.84 -9.98
N TYR A 497 -4.16 16.92 -9.66
CA TYR A 497 -3.54 15.96 -8.73
C TYR A 497 -4.15 16.05 -7.32
N LEU A 498 -4.40 17.26 -6.81
CA LEU A 498 -5.15 17.44 -5.55
C LEU A 498 -6.55 16.81 -5.62
N ARG A 499 -7.29 17.03 -6.71
CA ARG A 499 -8.60 16.37 -6.91
C ARG A 499 -8.47 14.86 -6.89
N GLY A 500 -7.43 14.32 -7.54
CA GLY A 500 -7.10 12.90 -7.50
C GLY A 500 -6.85 12.38 -6.09
N ILE A 501 -6.06 13.09 -5.27
CA ILE A 501 -5.80 12.74 -3.87
C ILE A 501 -7.09 12.70 -3.05
N ILE A 502 -7.89 13.76 -3.11
CA ILE A 502 -9.11 13.87 -2.31
C ILE A 502 -10.15 12.84 -2.73
N THR A 503 -10.30 12.59 -4.03
CA THR A 503 -11.25 11.59 -4.55
C THR A 503 -10.82 10.18 -4.16
N ALA A 504 -9.56 9.82 -4.42
CA ALA A 504 -9.03 8.48 -4.14
C ALA A 504 -9.09 8.10 -2.66
N ASP A 505 -8.92 9.09 -1.78
CA ASP A 505 -9.03 8.87 -0.35
C ASP A 505 -10.48 8.73 0.10
N ALA A 506 -11.37 9.64 -0.33
CA ALA A 506 -12.78 9.62 0.02
C ALA A 506 -13.50 8.33 -0.39
N ASP A 507 -13.10 7.70 -1.50
CA ASP A 507 -13.70 6.45 -1.98
C ASP A 507 -13.32 5.23 -1.13
N LEU A 508 -12.14 5.24 -0.52
CA LEU A 508 -11.63 4.09 0.25
C LEU A 508 -11.82 4.27 1.76
N VAL A 509 -11.77 5.51 2.24
CA VAL A 509 -11.83 5.87 3.66
C VAL A 509 -13.03 6.79 3.88
N SER A 510 -14.11 6.21 4.41
CA SER A 510 -15.34 6.96 4.70
C SER A 510 -15.20 7.86 5.93
N ASP A 511 -14.55 7.38 6.99
CA ASP A 511 -14.32 8.13 8.23
C ASP A 511 -12.93 8.78 8.24
N ASP A 512 -12.90 10.08 7.90
CA ASP A 512 -11.69 10.90 7.97
C ASP A 512 -11.58 11.58 9.35
N ARG A 513 -11.46 10.77 10.39
CA ARG A 513 -11.43 11.21 11.81
C ARG A 513 -10.44 12.34 12.10
N TYR A 514 -9.31 12.37 11.38
CA TYR A 514 -8.24 13.35 11.59
C TYR A 514 -8.21 14.47 10.54
N ASN A 515 -9.20 14.54 9.65
CA ASN A 515 -9.32 15.55 8.60
C ASN A 515 -8.10 15.63 7.66
N TYR A 516 -7.57 14.47 7.25
CA TYR A 516 -6.49 14.37 6.27
C TYR A 516 -6.82 15.17 5.00
N ARG A 517 -8.05 15.03 4.50
CA ARG A 517 -8.48 15.71 3.27
C ARG A 517 -8.44 17.23 3.43
N VAL A 518 -8.87 17.75 4.57
CA VAL A 518 -8.81 19.20 4.87
C VAL A 518 -7.37 19.69 4.99
N ALA A 519 -6.48 18.90 5.61
CA ALA A 519 -5.06 19.25 5.71
C ALA A 519 -4.40 19.41 4.33
N PHE A 520 -4.69 18.51 3.38
CA PHE A 520 -4.23 18.65 1.98
C PHE A 520 -4.79 19.90 1.32
N ILE A 521 -6.10 20.16 1.45
CA ILE A 521 -6.74 21.34 0.86
C ILE A 521 -6.12 22.64 1.37
N GLU A 522 -5.92 22.73 2.68
CA GLU A 522 -5.34 23.91 3.31
C GLU A 522 -3.89 24.14 2.84
N ALA A 523 -3.08 23.08 2.80
CA ALA A 523 -1.67 23.16 2.41
C ALA A 523 -1.49 23.56 0.94
N PHE A 524 -2.29 22.98 0.03
CA PHE A 524 -2.26 23.33 -1.39
C PHE A 524 -2.73 24.77 -1.61
N ARG A 525 -3.80 25.18 -0.94
CA ARG A 525 -4.31 26.57 -1.01
C ARG A 525 -3.29 27.59 -0.56
N LYS A 526 -2.53 27.33 0.53
CA LYS A 526 -1.46 28.22 1.03
C LYS A 526 -0.37 28.49 -0.02
N ARG A 527 -0.20 27.59 -0.99
CA ARG A 527 0.79 27.69 -2.07
C ARG A 527 0.17 28.05 -3.43
N GLY A 528 -1.10 28.48 -3.43
CA GLY A 528 -1.79 28.91 -4.64
C GLY A 528 -2.16 27.77 -5.59
N ILE A 529 -2.10 26.51 -5.12
CA ILE A 529 -2.46 25.34 -5.91
C ILE A 529 -3.95 25.06 -5.72
N TYR A 530 -4.71 25.25 -6.79
CA TYR A 530 -6.13 24.91 -6.84
C TYR A 530 -6.56 24.57 -8.28
N PRO A 531 -7.61 23.74 -8.46
CA PRO A 531 -8.19 23.51 -9.78
C PRO A 531 -8.74 24.80 -10.38
N ARG A 532 -8.66 24.93 -11.71
CA ARG A 532 -9.07 26.14 -12.43
C ARG A 532 -10.57 26.23 -12.70
N ASP A 533 -11.27 25.12 -12.52
CA ASP A 533 -12.66 24.89 -12.89
C ASP A 533 -13.61 24.88 -11.69
N LEU A 534 -13.13 25.26 -10.50
CA LEU A 534 -13.91 25.24 -9.27
C LEU A 534 -13.97 26.62 -8.60
N ASP A 535 -15.18 27.05 -8.26
CA ASP A 535 -15.41 28.32 -7.55
C ASP A 535 -15.19 28.21 -6.03
N THR A 536 -15.20 26.99 -5.49
CA THR A 536 -15.06 26.73 -4.05
C THR A 536 -14.14 25.55 -3.79
N LEU A 537 -13.27 25.68 -2.79
CA LEU A 537 -12.33 24.64 -2.36
C LEU A 537 -12.84 23.97 -1.08
N SER A 538 -13.49 22.83 -1.24
CA SER A 538 -13.98 21.98 -0.16
C SER A 538 -13.72 20.51 -0.52
N VAL A 539 -13.90 19.61 0.46
CA VAL A 539 -13.77 18.17 0.20
C VAL A 539 -14.74 17.73 -0.89
N ASP A 540 -16.00 18.19 -0.85
CA ASP A 540 -17.03 17.78 -1.80
C ASP A 540 -16.79 18.33 -3.20
N THR A 541 -16.42 19.60 -3.33
CA THR A 541 -16.20 20.24 -4.63
C THR A 541 -14.93 19.75 -5.33
N LEU A 542 -13.92 19.31 -4.57
CA LEU A 542 -12.68 18.76 -5.14
C LEU A 542 -12.83 17.33 -5.65
N ARG A 543 -13.80 16.58 -5.13
CA ARG A 543 -14.05 15.24 -5.65
C ARG A 543 -14.40 15.33 -7.13
N TRP A 544 -13.95 14.34 -7.90
CA TRP A 544 -14.46 14.18 -9.25
C TRP A 544 -15.97 13.93 -9.15
N GLU A 545 -16.75 14.66 -9.94
CA GLU A 545 -18.18 14.40 -9.99
C GLU A 545 -18.38 13.05 -10.69
N GLY A 546 -19.06 12.16 -9.98
CA GLY A 546 -19.42 10.89 -10.57
C GLY A 546 -20.47 11.07 -11.65
N LEU A 547 -20.52 10.16 -12.62
CA LEU A 547 -21.61 10.17 -13.59
C LEU A 547 -22.91 9.80 -12.84
N ASP A 548 -23.90 10.70 -12.76
CA ASP A 548 -25.23 10.36 -12.22
C ASP A 548 -25.93 9.40 -13.18
N LEU A 549 -25.66 8.10 -12.99
CA LEU A 549 -26.14 7.02 -13.82
C LEU A 549 -27.33 6.30 -13.18
N LYS A 550 -28.26 7.03 -12.54
CA LYS A 550 -29.56 6.46 -12.10
C LYS A 550 -30.22 5.60 -13.21
N ASN A 551 -30.00 5.96 -14.48
CA ASN A 551 -30.21 5.10 -15.63
C ASN A 551 -28.92 4.99 -16.46
N THR A 552 -28.11 3.95 -16.25
CA THR A 552 -26.88 3.70 -17.03
C THR A 552 -27.21 3.53 -18.53
N PRO A 553 -26.72 4.42 -19.43
CA PRO A 553 -26.88 4.26 -20.87
C PRO A 553 -26.39 2.90 -21.39
N ALA A 554 -26.99 2.41 -22.47
CA ALA A 554 -26.64 1.12 -23.07
C ALA A 554 -25.14 0.96 -23.38
N PRO A 555 -24.42 1.97 -23.92
CA PRO A 555 -22.97 1.91 -24.14
C PRO A 555 -22.17 1.55 -22.89
N TYR A 556 -22.48 2.20 -21.76
CA TYR A 556 -21.79 1.93 -20.49
C TYR A 556 -22.05 0.51 -19.98
N LYS A 557 -23.28 -0.01 -20.12
CA LYS A 557 -23.59 -1.40 -19.73
C LYS A 557 -22.75 -2.42 -20.52
N GLN A 558 -22.57 -2.19 -21.82
CA GLN A 558 -21.74 -3.06 -22.66
C GLN A 558 -20.27 -3.03 -22.23
N ILE A 559 -19.72 -1.83 -21.99
CA ILE A 559 -18.34 -1.65 -21.48
C ILE A 559 -18.17 -2.37 -20.14
N ILE A 560 -19.04 -2.12 -19.16
CA ILE A 560 -18.96 -2.71 -17.82
C ILE A 560 -18.99 -4.24 -17.89
N LYS A 561 -19.81 -4.83 -18.77
CA LYS A 561 -19.84 -6.28 -19.00
C LYS A 561 -18.48 -6.81 -19.45
N LYS A 562 -17.83 -6.14 -20.41
CA LYS A 562 -16.49 -6.53 -20.91
C LYS A 562 -15.42 -6.36 -19.81
N LEU A 563 -15.48 -5.28 -19.03
CA LEU A 563 -14.56 -5.04 -17.92
C LEU A 563 -14.72 -6.06 -16.78
N LYS A 564 -15.95 -6.53 -16.51
CA LYS A 564 -16.19 -7.61 -15.55
C LYS A 564 -15.58 -8.93 -16.03
N GLN A 565 -15.81 -9.30 -17.28
CA GLN A 565 -15.19 -10.50 -17.89
C GLN A 565 -13.66 -10.46 -17.81
N TYR A 566 -13.07 -9.29 -18.03
CA TYR A 566 -11.64 -9.06 -17.84
C TYR A 566 -11.20 -9.28 -16.39
N ALA A 567 -11.88 -8.65 -15.44
CA ALA A 567 -11.55 -8.75 -14.03
C ALA A 567 -11.63 -10.20 -13.52
N ASP A 568 -12.70 -10.92 -13.89
CA ASP A 568 -12.90 -12.32 -13.55
C ASP A 568 -11.78 -13.20 -14.14
N ALA A 569 -11.41 -12.98 -15.40
CA ALA A 569 -10.34 -13.73 -16.05
C ALA A 569 -8.95 -13.47 -15.44
N CYS A 570 -8.72 -12.29 -14.89
CA CYS A 570 -7.44 -11.89 -14.29
C CYS A 570 -7.37 -12.16 -12.78
N PHE A 571 -8.48 -12.50 -12.13
CA PHE A 571 -8.58 -12.57 -10.67
C PHE A 571 -7.56 -13.53 -10.06
N TYR A 572 -7.41 -14.73 -10.64
CA TYR A 572 -6.50 -15.78 -10.16
C TYR A 572 -5.10 -15.74 -10.81
N ILE A 573 -4.81 -14.75 -11.66
CA ILE A 573 -3.50 -14.65 -12.31
C ILE A 573 -2.52 -13.96 -11.36
N THR A 574 -1.58 -14.73 -10.83
CA THR A 574 -0.48 -14.26 -9.97
C THR A 574 0.79 -13.95 -10.74
N ASP A 575 1.02 -14.61 -11.87
CA ASP A 575 2.18 -14.40 -12.75
C ASP A 575 2.05 -13.09 -13.54
N ARG A 576 3.07 -12.21 -13.43
CA ARG A 576 3.06 -10.86 -14.04
C ARG A 576 3.07 -10.89 -15.55
N GLU A 577 3.79 -11.82 -16.17
CA GLU A 577 3.87 -11.91 -17.63
C GLU A 577 2.54 -12.40 -18.23
N LYS A 578 1.93 -13.42 -17.63
CA LYS A 578 0.60 -13.90 -18.02
C LYS A 578 -0.44 -12.81 -17.82
N LEU A 579 -0.39 -12.07 -16.71
CA LEU A 579 -1.28 -10.94 -16.46
C LEU A 579 -1.12 -9.88 -17.55
N PHE A 580 0.11 -9.49 -17.86
CA PHE A 580 0.42 -8.52 -18.91
C PHE A 580 -0.15 -8.93 -20.28
N LYS A 581 0.13 -10.17 -20.72
CA LYS A 581 -0.36 -10.71 -22.00
C LYS A 581 -1.89 -10.72 -22.05
N ARG A 582 -2.53 -11.16 -20.95
CA ARG A 582 -4.00 -11.20 -20.84
C ARG A 582 -4.61 -9.80 -20.89
N THR A 583 -4.03 -8.84 -20.16
CA THR A 583 -4.45 -7.43 -20.17
C THR A 583 -4.32 -6.81 -21.56
N ARG A 584 -3.21 -7.06 -22.28
CA ARG A 584 -3.03 -6.56 -23.65
C ARG A 584 -4.06 -7.14 -24.61
N ALA A 585 -4.31 -8.45 -24.57
CA ALA A 585 -5.35 -9.08 -25.38
C ALA A 585 -6.74 -8.46 -25.10
N GLN A 586 -7.02 -8.16 -23.83
CA GLN A 586 -8.28 -7.52 -23.46
C GLN A 586 -8.37 -6.06 -23.92
N ARG A 587 -7.28 -5.30 -23.94
CA ARG A 587 -7.26 -3.93 -24.50
C ARG A 587 -7.70 -3.93 -25.96
N PHE A 588 -7.24 -4.91 -26.75
CA PHE A 588 -7.70 -5.08 -28.14
C PHE A 588 -9.20 -5.37 -28.22
N VAL A 589 -9.70 -6.34 -27.44
CA VAL A 589 -11.15 -6.66 -27.39
C VAL A 589 -11.99 -5.45 -26.97
N LEU A 590 -11.50 -4.66 -26.01
CA LEU A 590 -12.18 -3.45 -25.55
C LEU A 590 -12.13 -2.34 -26.61
N HIS A 591 -11.02 -2.21 -27.33
CA HIS A 591 -10.87 -1.25 -28.43
C HIS A 591 -11.89 -1.50 -29.53
N GLU A 592 -11.99 -2.74 -30.03
CA GLU A 592 -12.98 -3.10 -31.06
C GLU A 592 -14.42 -2.83 -30.59
N ALA A 593 -14.76 -3.21 -29.37
CA ALA A 593 -16.09 -2.95 -28.81
C ALA A 593 -16.39 -1.44 -28.67
N LEU A 594 -15.41 -0.64 -28.24
CA LEU A 594 -15.57 0.82 -28.15
C LEU A 594 -15.70 1.46 -29.53
N LYS A 595 -14.98 0.95 -30.52
CA LYS A 595 -15.05 1.42 -31.91
C LYS A 595 -16.46 1.22 -32.48
N GLU A 596 -17.02 0.02 -32.35
CA GLU A 596 -18.42 -0.27 -32.76
C GLU A 596 -19.41 0.68 -32.07
N ILE A 597 -19.26 0.88 -30.75
CA ILE A 597 -20.11 1.80 -29.97
C ILE A 597 -19.99 3.25 -30.47
N PHE A 598 -18.78 3.71 -30.80
CA PHE A 598 -18.55 5.06 -31.29
C PHE A 598 -19.10 5.28 -32.70
N GLU A 599 -19.09 4.25 -33.55
CA GLU A 599 -19.72 4.27 -34.87
C GLU A 599 -21.26 4.34 -34.75
N GLU A 600 -21.86 3.57 -33.84
CA GLU A 600 -23.31 3.59 -33.59
C GLU A 600 -23.78 4.86 -32.87
N THR A 601 -22.99 5.36 -31.92
CA THR A 601 -23.33 6.53 -31.08
C THR A 601 -22.14 7.50 -30.99
N PRO A 602 -21.86 8.32 -32.01
CA PRO A 602 -20.72 9.25 -32.03
C PRO A 602 -20.68 10.23 -30.86
N GLY A 603 -21.85 10.69 -30.40
CA GLY A 603 -21.94 11.60 -29.24
C GLY A 603 -21.45 10.97 -27.93
N PHE A 604 -21.34 9.65 -27.85
CA PHE A 604 -20.74 8.96 -26.70
C PHE A 604 -19.23 9.17 -26.63
N ALA A 605 -18.52 9.14 -27.76
CA ALA A 605 -17.09 9.43 -27.82
C ALA A 605 -16.80 10.88 -27.35
N SER A 606 -17.62 11.84 -27.80
CA SER A 606 -17.51 13.24 -27.38
C SER A 606 -17.70 13.43 -25.87
N LYS A 607 -18.61 12.67 -25.24
CA LYS A 607 -18.77 12.66 -23.77
C LYS A 607 -17.55 12.12 -23.03
N LEU A 608 -16.74 11.29 -23.67
CA LEU A 608 -15.46 10.80 -23.14
C LEU A 608 -14.28 11.70 -23.51
N GLY A 609 -14.53 12.86 -24.12
CA GLY A 609 -13.52 13.83 -24.55
C GLY A 609 -12.75 13.44 -25.81
N LEU A 610 -13.28 12.52 -26.61
CA LEU A 610 -12.70 12.05 -27.86
C LEU A 610 -13.44 12.62 -29.07
N ASP A 611 -12.72 12.77 -30.18
CA ASP A 611 -13.28 13.02 -31.49
C ASP A 611 -13.69 11.67 -32.13
N PRO A 612 -14.99 11.44 -32.39
CA PRO A 612 -15.48 10.19 -32.97
C PRO A 612 -14.98 9.93 -34.40
N SER A 613 -14.53 10.97 -35.11
CA SER A 613 -14.03 10.84 -36.49
C SER A 613 -12.57 10.40 -36.57
N ALA A 614 -11.85 10.44 -35.45
CA ALA A 614 -10.42 10.13 -35.38
C ALA A 614 -10.15 8.83 -34.61
N THR A 615 -9.01 8.21 -34.89
CA THR A 615 -8.56 7.00 -34.19
C THR A 615 -8.27 7.29 -32.72
N PHE A 616 -8.47 6.31 -31.85
CA PHE A 616 -8.17 6.40 -30.42
C PHE A 616 -7.39 5.16 -29.95
N GLU A 617 -6.74 5.27 -28.80
CA GLU A 617 -5.98 4.21 -28.16
C GLU A 617 -6.63 3.84 -26.82
N VAL A 618 -6.88 2.55 -26.58
CA VAL A 618 -7.07 2.04 -25.21
C VAL A 618 -5.68 1.93 -24.59
N HIS A 619 -5.16 3.03 -24.07
CA HIS A 619 -3.77 3.16 -23.63
C HIS A 619 -3.42 2.30 -22.43
N ALA A 620 -4.33 2.20 -21.45
CA ALA A 620 -4.14 1.35 -20.29
C ALA A 620 -5.45 0.71 -19.81
N LEU A 621 -5.32 -0.49 -19.26
CA LEU A 621 -6.39 -1.22 -18.61
C LEU A 621 -5.84 -1.82 -17.32
N ARG A 622 -6.26 -1.32 -16.16
CA ARG A 622 -5.69 -1.69 -14.86
C ARG A 622 -6.79 -2.16 -13.93
N ARG A 623 -6.60 -3.33 -13.31
CA ARG A 623 -7.45 -3.79 -12.21
C ARG A 623 -6.91 -3.25 -10.90
N SER A 624 -7.77 -2.84 -9.98
CA SER A 624 -7.39 -2.28 -8.70
C SER A 624 -8.22 -2.95 -7.62
N ASN A 625 -7.57 -3.74 -6.75
CA ASN A 625 -8.22 -4.46 -5.67
C ASN A 625 -7.75 -3.88 -4.33
N ARG A 626 -8.38 -2.78 -3.90
CA ARG A 626 -7.98 -2.07 -2.68
C ARG A 626 -8.79 -2.56 -1.49
N ILE A 627 -8.16 -2.54 -0.33
CA ILE A 627 -8.77 -2.86 0.95
C ILE A 627 -8.70 -1.61 1.83
N GLY A 628 -9.85 -1.13 2.27
CA GLY A 628 -9.96 0.01 3.17
C GLY A 628 -9.61 -0.36 4.63
N PRO A 629 -9.42 0.64 5.50
CA PRO A 629 -9.10 0.41 6.91
C PRO A 629 -10.17 -0.40 7.64
N ASP A 630 -11.43 -0.30 7.21
CA ASP A 630 -12.56 -1.03 7.78
C ASP A 630 -12.72 -2.45 7.20
N GLY A 631 -11.78 -2.91 6.37
CA GLY A 631 -11.85 -4.19 5.67
C GLY A 631 -12.72 -4.19 4.41
N ASN A 632 -13.28 -3.02 4.03
CA ASN A 632 -14.07 -2.86 2.82
C ASN A 632 -13.21 -3.19 1.58
N TYR A 633 -13.76 -4.01 0.69
CA TYR A 633 -13.12 -4.42 -0.56
C TYR A 633 -13.69 -3.62 -1.73
N THR A 634 -12.84 -2.88 -2.43
CA THR A 634 -13.23 -2.00 -3.54
C THR A 634 -12.60 -2.50 -4.85
N PRO A 635 -13.28 -3.38 -5.62
CA PRO A 635 -12.79 -3.87 -6.89
C PRO A 635 -13.11 -2.85 -8.00
N GLN A 636 -12.07 -2.19 -8.51
CA GLN A 636 -12.20 -1.21 -9.58
C GLN A 636 -11.42 -1.64 -10.83
N VAL A 637 -11.88 -1.16 -11.99
CA VAL A 637 -11.12 -1.19 -13.23
C VAL A 637 -10.94 0.23 -13.74
N VAL A 638 -9.68 0.58 -13.99
CA VAL A 638 -9.27 1.86 -14.56
C VAL A 638 -8.98 1.65 -16.03
N VAL A 639 -9.72 2.34 -16.89
CA VAL A 639 -9.55 2.36 -18.33
C VAL A 639 -9.00 3.73 -18.72
N VAL A 640 -7.90 3.75 -19.45
CA VAL A 640 -7.32 4.99 -19.96
C VAL A 640 -7.48 5.00 -21.48
N LEU A 641 -8.19 5.99 -21.98
CA LEU A 641 -8.36 6.26 -23.41
C LEU A 641 -7.52 7.49 -23.76
N THR A 642 -6.77 7.42 -24.85
CA THR A 642 -6.02 8.57 -25.37
C THR A 642 -6.23 8.76 -26.85
N GLN A 643 -6.14 10.00 -27.29
CA GLN A 643 -6.18 10.40 -28.69
C GLN A 643 -5.19 11.54 -28.91
N SER A 644 -4.69 11.68 -30.14
CA SER A 644 -3.76 12.73 -30.51
C SER A 644 -4.10 13.35 -31.85
N ARG A 645 -3.75 14.63 -32.01
CA ARG A 645 -3.75 15.34 -33.28
C ARG A 645 -2.47 16.17 -33.43
N SER A 646 -2.05 16.43 -34.66
CA SER A 646 -0.98 17.39 -34.91
C SER A 646 -1.53 18.81 -34.82
N ILE A 647 -0.73 19.69 -34.22
CA ILE A 647 -0.97 21.13 -34.16
C ILE A 647 0.24 21.87 -34.73
N GLU A 648 -0.03 22.92 -35.50
CA GLU A 648 1.00 23.81 -35.99
C GLU A 648 1.16 24.95 -34.99
N ILE A 649 2.41 25.23 -34.60
CA ILE A 649 2.73 26.29 -33.67
C ILE A 649 3.63 27.28 -34.40
N GLU A 650 3.17 28.51 -34.51
CA GLU A 650 3.92 29.61 -35.09
C GLU A 650 5.31 29.74 -34.43
N GLY A 651 6.36 29.71 -35.25
CA GLY A 651 7.75 29.75 -34.80
C GLY A 651 8.41 28.38 -34.58
N ILE A 652 7.66 27.28 -34.68
CA ILE A 652 8.19 25.91 -34.64
C ILE A 652 8.02 25.27 -36.02
N ALA A 653 9.13 24.81 -36.61
CA ALA A 653 9.10 24.23 -37.95
C ALA A 653 8.40 22.86 -38.01
N GLU A 654 8.44 22.09 -36.93
CA GLU A 654 7.85 20.74 -36.86
C GLU A 654 6.49 20.75 -36.14
N PRO A 655 5.45 20.09 -36.69
CA PRO A 655 4.16 19.95 -36.03
C PRO A 655 4.30 19.29 -34.65
N GLN A 656 3.63 19.85 -33.66
CA GLN A 656 3.63 19.31 -32.30
C GLN A 656 2.43 18.37 -32.09
N THR A 657 2.57 17.43 -31.16
CA THR A 657 1.49 16.48 -30.84
C THR A 657 0.63 17.03 -29.70
N PHE A 658 -0.63 17.31 -29.97
CA PHE A 658 -1.62 17.64 -28.95
C PHE A 658 -2.41 16.40 -28.55
N ARG A 659 -2.55 16.15 -27.24
CA ARG A 659 -3.23 14.96 -26.72
C ARG A 659 -4.50 15.28 -25.95
N GLY A 660 -5.41 14.33 -25.98
CA GLY A 660 -6.64 14.32 -25.21
C GLY A 660 -7.02 12.89 -24.84
N GLY A 661 -8.11 12.76 -24.11
CA GLY A 661 -8.64 11.46 -23.71
C GLY A 661 -9.36 11.49 -22.38
N SER A 662 -9.55 10.31 -21.80
CA SER A 662 -10.17 10.17 -20.49
C SER A 662 -9.63 9.01 -19.67
N THR A 663 -9.63 9.19 -18.35
CA THR A 663 -9.47 8.12 -17.37
C THR A 663 -10.85 7.77 -16.85
N ILE A 664 -11.29 6.54 -17.09
CA ILE A 664 -12.60 6.02 -16.69
C ILE A 664 -12.39 5.03 -15.56
N ILE A 665 -13.07 5.23 -14.44
CA ILE A 665 -12.99 4.38 -13.26
C ILE A 665 -14.33 3.69 -13.09
N VAL A 666 -14.30 2.36 -13.09
CA VAL A 666 -15.51 1.52 -13.01
C VAL A 666 -15.44 0.70 -11.73
N ASP A 667 -16.43 0.85 -10.87
CA ASP A 667 -16.64 -0.03 -9.72
C ASP A 667 -17.38 -1.29 -10.17
N LEU A 668 -16.77 -2.44 -9.92
CA LEU A 668 -17.32 -3.74 -10.28
C LEU A 668 -18.31 -4.29 -9.25
N ALA A 669 -18.30 -3.78 -8.01
CA ALA A 669 -19.23 -4.19 -6.96
C ALA A 669 -20.63 -3.63 -7.20
N THR A 670 -20.75 -2.35 -7.58
CA THR A 670 -22.02 -1.68 -7.91
C THR A 670 -22.27 -1.51 -9.41
N PRO A 671 -21.73 -2.44 -10.24
CA PRO A 671 -21.37 -2.28 -11.67
C PRO A 671 -21.73 -0.93 -12.30
N ARG A 672 -20.99 0.13 -11.94
CA ARG A 672 -21.21 1.50 -12.42
C ARG A 672 -19.91 2.17 -12.81
N VAL A 673 -19.98 3.11 -13.75
CA VAL A 673 -18.87 4.04 -13.97
C VAL A 673 -18.92 5.09 -12.87
N GLU A 674 -17.92 5.06 -12.00
CA GLU A 674 -17.83 6.03 -10.92
C GLU A 674 -17.36 7.37 -11.47
N TYR A 675 -16.30 7.40 -12.27
CA TYR A 675 -15.70 8.64 -12.75
C TYR A 675 -15.30 8.56 -14.22
N ALA A 676 -15.41 9.69 -14.90
CA ALA A 676 -14.83 9.92 -16.22
C ALA A 676 -14.05 11.24 -16.19
N ILE A 677 -12.73 11.15 -16.00
CA ILE A 677 -11.83 12.30 -15.85
C ILE A 677 -11.30 12.67 -17.24
N ILE A 678 -11.73 13.81 -17.77
CA ILE A 678 -11.65 14.12 -19.20
C ILE A 678 -10.66 15.23 -19.51
N LYS A 679 -9.89 15.02 -20.58
CA LYS A 679 -9.07 16.01 -21.28
C LYS A 679 -9.53 16.09 -22.73
N ASN A 680 -10.54 16.92 -23.00
CA ASN A 680 -11.17 16.98 -24.32
C ASN A 680 -10.20 17.41 -25.44
N ILE A 681 -10.03 16.56 -26.45
CA ILE A 681 -9.12 16.78 -27.60
C ILE A 681 -9.48 18.02 -28.45
N GLY A 682 -10.75 18.43 -28.45
CA GLY A 682 -11.26 19.61 -29.17
C GLY A 682 -11.27 20.89 -28.34
N SER A 683 -10.68 20.89 -27.14
CA SER A 683 -10.67 22.08 -26.28
C SER A 683 -9.70 23.15 -26.79
N ALA A 684 -10.25 24.20 -27.41
CA ALA A 684 -9.48 25.35 -27.90
C ALA A 684 -8.68 26.06 -26.78
N THR A 685 -9.25 26.15 -25.56
CA THR A 685 -8.55 26.78 -24.43
C THR A 685 -7.37 25.96 -23.92
N ARG A 686 -7.42 24.62 -24.01
CA ARG A 686 -6.28 23.76 -23.68
C ARG A 686 -5.19 23.86 -24.73
N GLU A 687 -5.59 23.81 -26.00
CA GLU A 687 -4.66 23.97 -27.13
C GLU A 687 -3.92 25.31 -27.04
N GLN A 688 -4.62 26.42 -26.80
CA GLN A 688 -3.98 27.72 -26.65
C GLN A 688 -2.92 27.73 -25.54
N ARG A 689 -3.23 27.14 -24.38
CA ARG A 689 -2.26 27.07 -23.26
C ARG A 689 -1.06 26.18 -23.57
N ALA A 690 -1.26 25.06 -24.28
CA ALA A 690 -0.18 24.22 -24.72
C ALA A 690 0.72 24.99 -25.71
N ASN A 691 0.11 25.74 -26.63
CA ASN A 691 0.83 26.60 -27.58
C ASN A 691 1.65 27.68 -26.87
N ASP A 692 1.05 28.38 -25.92
CA ASP A 692 1.72 29.44 -25.15
C ASP A 692 2.91 28.88 -24.35
N TYR A 693 2.73 27.71 -23.73
CA TYR A 693 3.80 27.03 -23.01
C TYR A 693 4.94 26.60 -23.94
N LEU A 694 4.63 25.94 -25.05
CA LEU A 694 5.65 25.45 -25.99
C LEU A 694 6.42 26.61 -26.63
N LYS A 695 5.73 27.71 -26.99
CA LYS A 695 6.38 28.95 -27.48
C LYS A 695 7.35 29.52 -26.44
N ALA A 696 6.93 29.64 -25.18
CA ALA A 696 7.78 30.17 -24.11
C ALA A 696 8.96 29.24 -23.79
N ALA A 697 8.71 27.93 -23.70
CA ALA A 697 9.72 26.95 -23.35
C ALA A 697 10.79 26.76 -24.42
N LEU A 698 10.48 27.01 -25.70
CA LEU A 698 11.49 26.99 -26.77
C LEU A 698 12.35 28.26 -26.84
N GLN A 699 11.90 29.37 -26.26
CA GLN A 699 12.72 30.58 -26.13
C GLN A 699 13.78 30.43 -25.03
N ASP A 700 13.57 29.53 -24.08
CA ASP A 700 14.52 29.18 -23.03
C ASP A 700 15.39 27.99 -23.50
N PRO A 701 16.71 28.19 -23.73
CA PRO A 701 17.60 27.12 -24.20
C PRO A 701 17.61 25.87 -23.31
N VAL A 702 17.41 26.03 -21.99
CA VAL A 702 17.39 24.94 -21.01
C VAL A 702 16.13 24.10 -21.19
N GLN A 703 14.97 24.75 -21.31
CA GLN A 703 13.71 24.05 -21.52
C GLN A 703 13.60 23.46 -22.92
N ALA A 704 14.14 24.14 -23.94
CA ALA A 704 14.19 23.64 -25.31
C ALA A 704 14.89 22.27 -25.41
N LEU A 705 15.94 22.05 -24.62
CA LEU A 705 16.66 20.76 -24.57
C LEU A 705 15.82 19.63 -23.97
N LEU A 706 14.92 19.94 -23.03
CA LEU A 706 13.96 18.98 -22.47
C LEU A 706 12.83 18.63 -23.45
N LEU A 707 12.46 19.60 -24.31
CA LEU A 707 11.42 19.45 -25.33
C LEU A 707 11.91 18.77 -26.62
N ALA A 708 13.23 18.71 -26.84
CA ALA A 708 13.80 18.19 -28.06
C ALA A 708 13.34 16.73 -28.33
N PRO A 709 12.78 16.42 -29.51
CA PRO A 709 12.39 15.06 -29.88
C PRO A 709 13.57 14.07 -29.89
N THR A 710 14.79 14.58 -30.12
CA THR A 710 16.05 13.83 -30.11
C THR A 710 16.53 13.47 -28.70
N GLN A 711 16.00 14.09 -27.65
CA GLN A 711 16.39 13.81 -26.27
C GLN A 711 15.75 12.50 -25.80
N GLN A 712 16.51 11.41 -25.90
CA GLN A 712 16.09 10.07 -25.47
C GLN A 712 16.27 9.85 -23.97
N GLU A 713 17.22 10.55 -23.34
CA GLU A 713 17.55 10.46 -21.91
C GLU A 713 17.09 11.73 -21.17
N ARG A 714 15.78 11.97 -21.18
CA ARG A 714 15.17 13.17 -20.59
C ARG A 714 15.48 13.31 -19.10
N PHE A 715 15.46 12.23 -18.33
CA PHE A 715 15.77 12.25 -16.90
C PHE A 715 17.23 12.63 -16.63
N ALA A 716 18.16 12.12 -17.44
CA ALA A 716 19.56 12.50 -17.34
C ALA A 716 19.76 14.01 -17.55
N ALA A 717 19.10 14.57 -18.58
CA ALA A 717 19.15 15.98 -18.89
C ALA A 717 18.46 16.83 -17.82
N LEU A 718 17.29 16.39 -17.35
CA LEU A 718 16.53 17.07 -16.33
C LEU A 718 17.37 17.19 -15.04
N HIS A 719 17.96 16.09 -14.55
CA HIS A 719 18.83 16.11 -13.38
C HIS A 719 20.13 16.90 -13.58
N ALA A 720 20.66 16.99 -14.80
CA ALA A 720 21.84 17.80 -15.09
C ALA A 720 21.52 19.31 -15.07
N LEU A 721 20.34 19.71 -15.54
CA LEU A 721 19.92 21.10 -15.60
C LEU A 721 19.51 21.68 -14.23
N ALA A 722 19.24 20.81 -13.25
CA ALA A 722 19.02 21.22 -11.86
C ALA A 722 20.23 21.95 -11.24
N GLU A 723 21.44 21.76 -11.78
CA GLU A 723 22.68 22.40 -11.29
C GLU A 723 22.84 23.86 -11.73
N LEU A 724 22.06 24.33 -12.72
CA LEU A 724 22.19 25.67 -13.31
C LEU A 724 21.20 26.69 -12.73
N GLY A 725 20.27 26.25 -11.86
CA GLY A 725 19.09 27.02 -11.41
C GLY A 725 19.13 27.47 -9.96
#